data_AF-A0A931ISI1-F1
#
_entry.id   AF-A0A931ISI1-F1
#
_cell.length_a   1.000
_cell.length_b   1.000
_cell.length_c   1.000
_cell.angle_alpha   90.00
_cell.angle_beta   90.00
_cell.angle_gamma   90.00
#
_symmetry.space_group_name_H-M   'P 1'
#
loop_
_entity.id
_entity.type
_entity.pdbx_description
1 polymer ?
#
loop_
_entity_poly.entity_id
_entity_poly.type
_entity_poly.pdbx_seq_one_letter_code
_entity_poly.pdbx_strand_id
1 'polypeptide(L)'
;MNPITIVPYHPDLAGQVADMWNNSRDSWGDSNSISTAEQVKQEESSSDSLALYLAMDGEKVVGYCSLGEYREDTGALYIPLLNVRPDYHGKKVGRMLLDCALTKTIELGWPRLDLYTWAGNTKAVPLYKKFGFFWEDRDDCTHLMNMIPTVLRTEAIAHYFNELDWYQDSIRDIVIEPDGRKENEFDYFAYSWAKGSTKLCVEFERLGRGMRLIETDDYLISAEVEKMELVFGREYQILYRITNKSGKSLQLSLRGESSENIRFDYEHNVEVIGETTLTATFFVDEIKEEQSVWRTHPRVKTMLLINGKSALFQVGIVPKFPASLSLQVHGQTYIGQAAPLYLDVENNFAEDAEISFQLPSSSFLKLKENSYSLHMNAKQRISLPLSADLLQHGFYEADIVITAKRSDGSSVSFDKKIGAAFPGLGVMLSGETEQTWQIHNGRYTLSLNKDDNEITVSCGSGKSTNLSYPKLGKPFSSEFSKKRAEQVVFTQEQGAIGINVTYRSSSYPQIELMEKSLLFGDGTVEHVIEITNLSTNIAASELWLAQGFGHHLQRPILPYQGRYVEVPASYGSEYEYWDGELFSENWLFSRDEEGPWGICWPEEYLINFQYWNVSLETNLGTLEPRSSKKYGPIYLTHGGYPSWKEFRAFARKEALQADLSLTSHLELTANKRNPFVIADEVDIQVKEYKMQYLEGELIASLQNGASSKQSQLITEDEEKAESSFTISRCESSYDIVNVDGRFATHEIQLRTAIFPVGHGKVKMECTEEQGEQVFVADNGLIQIKAAPNFFSSLYSLVSNGQQWLASSFPKRQPKSWWNPWAGGVGNFIEELSAYSIVKEKREASFAELVDNRGNLWQGIKVSYSVQKQEKYRGLTCHQYFLLMPGVPVLCHTVQIVQHTGTYFAGKSWSTDIFLQAESNGDEVRLKTVGVSGEELNYKLGQGGLSVNEVSDYVISSPSRKEQLHIVTDQSAAELDVYSNKEVVCASVVRELNLPDNSVMFTPPVFFLFADKMIPADSLTELRALRFDDKGRTDNEDH
;
A
#
# COMPACT_ATOMS: atom_id res chain seq x y z
N MET A 1 43.61 10.10 4.17
CA MET A 1 42.23 10.61 4.22
C MET A 1 42.28 11.90 5.00
N ASN A 2 41.66 12.95 4.49
CA ASN A 2 41.48 14.15 5.29
C ASN A 2 40.47 13.82 6.41
N PRO A 3 40.49 14.53 7.54
CA PRO A 3 39.42 14.39 8.52
C PRO A 3 38.09 14.75 7.87
N ILE A 4 37.10 13.87 8.00
CA ILE A 4 35.75 14.13 7.49
C ILE A 4 35.13 15.25 8.34
N THR A 5 34.51 16.24 7.70
CA THR A 5 33.83 17.35 8.39
C THR A 5 32.38 17.44 7.97
N ILE A 6 31.48 17.77 8.90
CA ILE A 6 30.06 18.01 8.59
C ILE A 6 29.85 19.51 8.38
N VAL A 7 29.19 19.88 7.28
CA VAL A 7 28.87 21.28 6.94
C VAL A 7 27.40 21.39 6.51
N PRO A 8 26.73 22.55 6.73
CA PRO A 8 25.42 22.79 6.14
C PRO A 8 25.52 22.91 4.61
N TYR A 9 24.48 22.51 3.89
CA TYR A 9 24.40 22.70 2.44
C TYR A 9 24.37 24.18 2.05
N HIS A 10 24.99 24.47 0.91
CA HIS A 10 24.86 25.74 0.20
C HIS A 10 24.74 25.41 -1.30
N PRO A 11 23.97 26.18 -2.11
CA PRO A 11 23.78 25.90 -3.54
C PRO A 11 25.07 25.73 -4.37
N ASP A 12 26.19 26.29 -3.92
CA ASP A 12 27.51 26.12 -4.55
C ASP A 12 28.05 24.68 -4.46
N LEU A 13 27.52 23.88 -3.53
CA LEU A 13 27.89 22.48 -3.31
C LEU A 13 27.06 21.48 -4.12
N ALA A 14 26.09 21.96 -4.91
CA ALA A 14 25.14 21.10 -5.62
C ALA A 14 25.82 20.13 -6.60
N GLY A 15 26.90 20.55 -7.25
CA GLY A 15 27.68 19.67 -8.13
C GLY A 15 28.32 18.50 -7.37
N GLN A 16 28.86 18.74 -6.18
CA GLN A 16 29.45 17.69 -5.35
C GLN A 16 28.38 16.77 -4.75
N VAL A 17 27.19 17.29 -4.46
CA VAL A 17 26.03 16.48 -4.02
C VAL A 17 25.55 15.58 -5.16
N ALA A 18 25.46 16.09 -6.39
CA ALA A 18 25.13 15.30 -7.57
C ALA A 18 26.14 14.17 -7.79
N ASP A 19 27.45 14.46 -7.66
CA ASP A 19 28.50 13.43 -7.68
C ASP A 19 28.30 12.37 -6.59
N MET A 20 27.89 12.76 -5.38
CA MET A 20 27.61 11.84 -4.27
C MET A 20 26.45 10.89 -4.60
N TRP A 21 25.35 11.41 -5.15
CA TRP A 21 24.20 10.62 -5.60
C TRP A 21 24.59 9.62 -6.69
N ASN A 22 25.28 10.10 -7.73
CA ASN A 22 25.76 9.25 -8.83
C ASN A 22 26.68 8.10 -8.34
N ASN A 23 27.50 8.35 -7.32
CA ASN A 23 28.40 7.35 -6.73
C ASN A 23 27.74 6.46 -5.65
N SER A 24 26.46 6.66 -5.33
CA SER A 24 25.73 5.91 -4.31
C SER A 24 24.46 5.22 -4.81
N ARG A 25 24.11 5.39 -6.09
CA ARG A 25 22.94 4.78 -6.76
C ARG A 25 22.76 3.28 -6.53
N ASP A 26 23.86 2.53 -6.44
CA ASP A 26 23.83 1.07 -6.22
C ASP A 26 23.26 0.71 -4.82
N SER A 27 23.18 1.66 -3.88
CA SER A 27 22.52 1.47 -2.59
C SER A 27 21.01 1.77 -2.60
N TRP A 28 20.49 2.27 -3.72
CA TRP A 28 19.11 2.72 -3.91
C TRP A 28 18.44 1.94 -5.06
N GLY A 29 18.53 0.61 -4.99
CA GLY A 29 17.89 -0.26 -5.97
C GLY A 29 18.57 -0.31 -7.34
N ASP A 30 19.78 0.22 -7.50
CA ASP A 30 20.57 0.18 -8.75
C ASP A 30 19.92 0.94 -9.95
N SER A 31 19.35 2.14 -9.72
CA SER A 31 18.88 3.02 -10.80
C SER A 31 20.03 3.47 -11.73
N ASN A 32 19.72 3.67 -13.01
CA ASN A 32 20.66 4.21 -14.01
C ASN A 32 20.49 5.73 -14.24
N SER A 33 19.68 6.41 -13.42
CA SER A 33 19.54 7.87 -13.46
C SER A 33 20.85 8.58 -13.11
N ILE A 34 21.03 9.79 -13.64
CA ILE A 34 22.17 10.67 -13.37
C ILE A 34 21.63 11.95 -12.77
N SER A 35 22.11 12.30 -11.57
CA SER A 35 21.83 13.58 -10.94
C SER A 35 22.78 14.67 -11.47
N THR A 36 22.26 15.87 -11.74
CA THR A 36 23.03 17.06 -12.12
C THR A 36 23.06 18.12 -11.02
N ALA A 37 23.95 19.12 -11.14
CA ALA A 37 24.04 20.21 -10.16
C ALA A 37 22.78 21.09 -10.17
N GLU A 38 22.21 21.30 -11.35
CA GLU A 38 20.99 22.08 -11.56
C GLU A 38 19.78 21.40 -10.90
N GLN A 39 19.61 20.09 -11.12
CA GLN A 39 18.56 19.29 -10.48
C GLN A 39 18.65 19.36 -8.95
N VAL A 40 19.85 19.17 -8.38
CA VAL A 40 20.04 19.28 -6.93
C VAL A 40 19.69 20.68 -6.43
N LYS A 41 20.07 21.75 -7.13
CA LYS A 41 19.69 23.12 -6.70
C LYS A 41 18.18 23.29 -6.66
N GLN A 42 17.49 22.78 -7.67
CA GLN A 42 16.04 22.85 -7.80
C GLN A 42 15.36 22.06 -6.67
N GLU A 43 15.69 20.79 -6.52
CA GLU A 43 15.18 19.90 -5.47
C GLU A 43 15.37 20.50 -4.07
N GLU A 44 16.58 20.97 -3.75
CA GLU A 44 16.87 21.52 -2.42
C GLU A 44 16.16 22.87 -2.19
N SER A 45 15.97 23.68 -3.22
CA SER A 45 15.22 24.94 -3.10
C SER A 45 13.72 24.73 -2.89
N SER A 46 13.22 23.58 -3.32
CA SER A 46 11.81 23.16 -3.24
C SER A 46 11.53 22.20 -2.09
N SER A 47 12.54 21.88 -1.29
CA SER A 47 12.43 21.02 -0.12
C SER A 47 11.71 21.73 1.05
N ASP A 48 11.04 20.95 1.89
CA ASP A 48 10.53 21.38 3.20
C ASP A 48 11.52 21.08 4.34
N SER A 49 12.79 20.82 4.00
CA SER A 49 13.85 20.57 4.98
C SER A 49 14.18 21.83 5.79
N LEU A 50 14.17 21.70 7.12
CA LEU A 50 14.65 22.70 8.07
C LEU A 50 16.18 22.87 8.00
N ALA A 51 16.90 21.77 7.74
CA ALA A 51 18.34 21.77 7.57
C ALA A 51 18.79 20.62 6.67
N LEU A 52 19.90 20.83 5.96
CA LEU A 52 20.60 19.80 5.22
C LEU A 52 22.08 19.80 5.60
N TYR A 53 22.59 18.64 6.03
CA TYR A 53 23.97 18.43 6.42
C TYR A 53 24.70 17.54 5.41
N LEU A 54 25.91 17.94 5.03
CA LEU A 54 26.80 17.21 4.14
C LEU A 54 28.05 16.77 4.89
N ALA A 55 28.51 15.54 4.63
CA ALA A 55 29.81 15.07 5.07
C ALA A 55 30.86 15.29 3.98
N MET A 56 31.95 15.96 4.30
CA MET A 56 33.01 16.35 3.36
C MET A 56 34.31 15.59 3.61
N ASP A 57 34.92 14.99 2.57
CA ASP A 57 36.32 14.56 2.56
C ASP A 57 37.11 15.45 1.59
N GLY A 58 37.73 16.51 2.13
CA GLY A 58 38.29 17.59 1.32
C GLY A 58 37.18 18.33 0.56
N GLU A 59 37.25 18.34 -0.76
CA GLU A 59 36.27 18.98 -1.64
C GLU A 59 35.11 18.04 -2.04
N LYS A 60 35.13 16.77 -1.61
CA LYS A 60 34.12 15.78 -2.01
C LYS A 60 33.01 15.67 -0.97
N VAL A 61 31.76 15.72 -1.40
CA VAL A 61 30.62 15.29 -0.58
C VAL A 61 30.58 13.76 -0.58
N VAL A 62 30.54 13.18 0.62
CA VAL A 62 30.57 11.72 0.84
C VAL A 62 29.39 11.18 1.63
N GLY A 63 28.54 12.08 2.14
CA GLY A 63 27.28 11.75 2.76
C GLY A 63 26.37 12.97 2.85
N TYR A 64 25.10 12.71 3.07
CA TYR A 64 23.99 13.66 2.99
C TYR A 64 22.95 13.29 4.05
N CYS A 65 22.42 14.26 4.79
CA CYS A 65 21.35 14.08 5.76
C CYS A 65 20.44 15.30 5.81
N SER A 66 19.20 15.15 5.36
CA SER A 66 18.17 16.18 5.53
C SER A 66 17.45 16.03 6.87
N LEU A 67 16.93 17.14 7.38
CA LEU A 67 16.15 17.24 8.62
C LEU A 67 14.97 18.16 8.35
N GLY A 68 13.75 17.67 8.58
CA GLY A 68 12.50 18.42 8.38
C GLY A 68 11.53 18.23 9.55
N GLU A 69 10.38 18.89 9.51
CA GLU A 69 9.28 18.56 10.42
C GLU A 69 8.65 17.23 10.00
N TYR A 70 8.24 16.41 10.98
CA TYR A 70 7.54 15.16 10.69
C TYR A 70 6.14 15.44 10.16
N ARG A 71 5.76 14.86 9.02
CA ARG A 71 4.50 15.19 8.31
C ARG A 71 3.25 14.44 8.76
N GLU A 72 3.38 13.44 9.64
CA GLU A 72 2.23 12.66 10.13
C GLU A 72 1.80 13.00 11.57
N ASP A 73 2.70 13.59 12.39
CA ASP A 73 2.38 13.97 13.77
C ASP A 73 3.04 15.28 14.25
N THR A 74 2.53 15.84 15.34
CA THR A 74 3.10 17.01 16.01
C THR A 74 4.28 16.65 16.93
N GLY A 75 5.14 17.62 17.25
CA GLY A 75 6.19 17.43 18.26
C GLY A 75 7.33 16.49 17.84
N ALA A 76 7.60 16.32 16.55
CA ALA A 76 8.80 15.62 16.09
C ALA A 76 9.45 16.28 14.88
N LEU A 77 10.78 16.26 14.89
CA LEU A 77 11.56 16.38 13.65
C LEU A 77 11.69 15.01 13.00
N TYR A 78 12.01 15.00 11.72
CA TYR A 78 12.09 13.83 10.88
C TYR A 78 13.33 13.90 10.02
N ILE A 79 13.96 12.75 9.73
CA ILE A 79 15.04 12.62 8.75
C ILE A 79 14.43 12.08 7.45
N PRO A 80 14.15 12.93 6.45
CA PRO A 80 13.63 12.46 5.17
C PRO A 80 14.60 11.56 4.42
N LEU A 81 15.90 11.87 4.49
CA LEU A 81 16.89 11.18 3.69
C LEU A 81 18.24 11.19 4.40
N LEU A 82 18.81 10.00 4.58
CA LEU A 82 20.20 9.80 4.98
C LEU A 82 20.88 8.92 3.94
N ASN A 83 21.95 9.44 3.35
CA ASN A 83 22.74 8.71 2.37
C ASN A 83 24.24 8.84 2.66
N VAL A 84 24.98 7.76 2.44
CA VAL A 84 26.44 7.73 2.55
C VAL A 84 26.97 6.89 1.40
N ARG A 85 27.99 7.41 0.70
CA ARG A 85 28.61 6.67 -0.39
C ARG A 85 29.11 5.29 0.08
N PRO A 86 28.94 4.22 -0.73
CA PRO A 86 29.39 2.88 -0.39
C PRO A 86 30.87 2.78 -0.01
N ASP A 87 31.75 3.52 -0.70
CA ASP A 87 33.21 3.56 -0.44
C ASP A 87 33.59 4.28 0.87
N TYR A 88 32.61 4.84 1.59
CA TYR A 88 32.76 5.45 2.92
C TYR A 88 31.97 4.71 4.02
N HIS A 89 31.33 3.58 3.69
CA HIS A 89 30.74 2.71 4.71
C HIS A 89 31.83 2.19 5.66
N GLY A 90 31.47 2.01 6.94
CA GLY A 90 32.42 1.65 8.00
C GLY A 90 33.32 2.78 8.51
N LYS A 91 33.31 3.98 7.89
CA LYS A 91 34.09 5.16 8.32
C LYS A 91 33.35 6.10 9.28
N LYS A 92 32.24 5.65 9.87
CA LYS A 92 31.40 6.41 10.82
C LYS A 92 30.74 7.69 10.26
N VAL A 93 30.68 7.88 8.93
CA VAL A 93 30.05 9.04 8.29
C VAL A 93 28.57 9.16 8.66
N GLY A 94 27.79 8.09 8.52
CA GLY A 94 26.37 8.09 8.89
C GLY A 94 26.14 8.44 10.36
N ARG A 95 27.03 7.97 11.26
CA ARG A 95 27.02 8.37 12.68
C ARG A 95 27.21 9.87 12.86
N MET A 96 28.17 10.48 12.16
CA MET A 96 28.44 11.92 12.29
C MET A 96 27.26 12.77 11.78
N LEU A 97 26.59 12.32 10.71
CA LEU A 97 25.39 12.99 10.18
C LEU A 97 24.20 12.87 11.14
N LEU A 98 23.93 11.67 11.67
CA LEU A 98 22.88 11.46 12.67
C LEU A 98 23.10 12.26 13.96
N ASP A 99 24.35 12.36 14.41
CA ASP A 99 24.73 13.16 15.58
C ASP A 99 24.38 14.65 15.38
N CYS A 100 24.61 15.16 14.16
CA CYS A 100 24.26 16.53 13.81
C CYS A 100 22.75 16.76 13.80
N ALA A 101 21.98 15.84 13.19
CA ALA A 101 20.53 15.90 13.19
C ALA A 101 19.94 15.83 14.61
N LEU A 102 20.40 14.88 15.44
CA LEU A 102 19.94 14.71 16.82
C LEU A 102 20.29 15.92 17.69
N THR A 103 21.52 16.43 17.59
CA THR A 103 21.96 17.63 18.31
C THR A 103 21.09 18.82 17.93
N LYS A 104 20.80 19.00 16.64
CA LYS A 104 19.91 20.07 16.19
C LYS A 104 18.49 19.93 16.75
N THR A 105 17.94 18.73 16.78
CA THR A 105 16.63 18.44 17.40
C THR A 105 16.62 18.83 18.89
N ILE A 106 17.68 18.53 19.63
CA ILE A 106 17.83 18.87 21.05
C ILE A 106 17.90 20.39 21.24
N GLU A 107 18.75 21.06 20.46
CA GLU A 107 18.93 22.52 20.48
C GLU A 107 17.64 23.29 20.19
N LEU A 108 16.85 22.80 19.22
CA LEU A 108 15.57 23.39 18.85
C LEU A 108 14.44 23.06 19.83
N GLY A 109 14.69 22.25 20.87
CA GLY A 109 13.71 21.93 21.90
C GLY A 109 12.66 20.88 21.50
N TRP A 110 12.82 20.18 20.38
CA TRP A 110 11.88 19.15 19.94
C TRP A 110 12.03 17.87 20.78
N PRO A 111 10.94 17.23 21.23
CA PRO A 111 11.02 16.07 22.13
C PRO A 111 11.47 14.78 21.43
N ARG A 112 11.42 14.74 20.10
CA ARG A 112 11.57 13.51 19.34
C ARG A 112 12.16 13.74 17.95
N LEU A 113 12.88 12.73 17.45
CA LEU A 113 13.39 12.64 16.08
C LEU A 113 12.97 11.29 15.46
N ASP A 114 12.35 11.33 14.29
CA ASP A 114 11.79 10.14 13.61
C ASP A 114 12.48 9.89 12.26
N LEU A 115 12.37 8.67 11.74
CA LEU A 115 12.73 8.32 10.37
C LEU A 115 11.95 7.10 9.84
N TYR A 116 11.85 6.99 8.52
CA TYR A 116 11.37 5.79 7.84
C TYR A 116 12.53 5.04 7.17
N THR A 117 12.38 3.73 7.03
CA THR A 117 13.26 2.88 6.21
C THR A 117 12.45 1.68 5.71
N TRP A 118 13.10 0.70 5.10
CA TRP A 118 12.54 -0.61 4.80
C TRP A 118 13.08 -1.67 5.78
N ALA A 119 12.30 -2.73 6.01
CA ALA A 119 12.60 -3.79 6.97
C ALA A 119 13.88 -4.58 6.63
N GLY A 120 14.22 -4.66 5.34
CA GLY A 120 15.46 -5.28 4.83
C GLY A 120 16.73 -4.42 4.93
N ASN A 121 16.68 -3.20 5.48
CA ASN A 121 17.83 -2.30 5.58
C ASN A 121 18.83 -2.72 6.69
N THR A 122 19.50 -3.85 6.48
CA THR A 122 20.37 -4.49 7.48
C THR A 122 21.62 -3.68 7.81
N LYS A 123 22.00 -2.71 6.97
CA LYS A 123 23.17 -1.84 7.20
C LYS A 123 22.82 -0.63 8.07
N ALA A 124 21.68 0.03 7.82
CA ALA A 124 21.34 1.27 8.50
C ALA A 124 20.57 1.05 9.81
N VAL A 125 19.68 0.06 9.87
CA VAL A 125 18.87 -0.21 11.08
C VAL A 125 19.72 -0.40 12.35
N PRO A 126 20.83 -1.16 12.35
CA PRO A 126 21.69 -1.27 13.52
C PRO A 126 22.29 0.08 13.97
N LEU A 127 22.66 0.94 13.02
CA LEU A 127 23.16 2.28 13.32
C LEU A 127 22.07 3.15 13.94
N TYR A 128 20.87 3.16 13.37
CA TYR A 128 19.72 3.91 13.90
C TYR A 128 19.40 3.45 15.33
N LYS A 129 19.26 2.14 15.53
CA LYS A 129 18.99 1.57 16.85
C LYS A 129 20.07 1.92 17.88
N LYS A 130 21.35 1.87 17.50
CA LYS A 130 22.45 2.29 18.38
C LYS A 130 22.42 3.79 18.68
N PHE A 131 21.88 4.61 17.78
CA PHE A 131 21.61 6.05 17.98
C PHE A 131 20.39 6.34 18.86
N GLY A 132 19.70 5.31 19.36
CA GLY A 132 18.56 5.45 20.25
C GLY A 132 17.21 5.41 19.54
N PHE A 133 17.14 5.10 18.24
CA PHE A 133 15.85 4.88 17.58
C PHE A 133 15.23 3.54 18.01
N PHE A 134 13.91 3.48 18.15
CA PHE A 134 13.13 2.25 18.32
C PHE A 134 12.30 2.00 17.07
N TRP A 135 12.37 0.79 16.52
CA TRP A 135 11.51 0.33 15.42
C TRP A 135 10.15 -0.11 15.99
N GLU A 136 9.07 0.54 15.57
CA GLU A 136 7.71 0.14 15.97
C GLU A 136 7.27 -1.21 15.37
N ASP A 137 6.55 -2.03 16.15
CA ASP A 137 5.87 -3.25 15.68
C ASP A 137 4.57 -2.87 14.94
N ARG A 138 4.70 -2.50 13.66
CA ARG A 138 3.59 -2.13 12.76
C ARG A 138 3.60 -2.97 11.49
N ASP A 139 2.41 -3.19 10.92
CA ASP A 139 2.23 -3.96 9.68
C ASP A 139 2.32 -3.10 8.40
N ASP A 140 2.12 -1.79 8.51
CA ASP A 140 1.98 -0.86 7.38
C ASP A 140 3.31 -0.24 6.91
N CYS A 141 4.29 -0.11 7.81
CA CYS A 141 5.56 0.55 7.52
C CYS A 141 6.69 0.11 8.46
N THR A 142 7.91 0.55 8.15
CA THR A 142 9.05 0.50 9.08
C THR A 142 9.37 1.92 9.57
N HIS A 143 8.69 2.33 10.64
CA HIS A 143 8.87 3.61 11.31
C HIS A 143 9.76 3.49 12.55
N LEU A 144 10.69 4.44 12.71
CA LEU A 144 11.64 4.48 13.81
C LEU A 144 11.55 5.81 14.58
N MET A 145 11.45 5.74 15.91
CA MET A 145 11.32 6.91 16.80
C MET A 145 12.48 7.03 17.78
N ASN A 146 13.00 8.24 17.98
CA ASN A 146 14.07 8.53 18.93
C ASN A 146 13.64 9.55 19.99
N MET A 147 13.59 9.11 21.25
CA MET A 147 13.19 9.93 22.41
C MET A 147 14.37 10.42 23.26
N ILE A 148 15.62 10.20 22.81
CA ILE A 148 16.82 10.75 23.46
C ILE A 148 16.72 12.27 23.70
N PRO A 149 16.13 13.09 22.80
CA PRO A 149 15.97 14.52 23.08
C PRO A 149 15.16 14.80 24.35
N THR A 150 14.11 14.02 24.61
CA THR A 150 13.32 14.14 25.85
C THR A 150 14.12 13.67 27.08
N VAL A 151 14.85 12.57 26.95
CA VAL A 151 15.68 12.03 28.04
C VAL A 151 16.71 13.06 28.52
N LEU A 152 17.48 13.64 27.60
CA LEU A 152 18.56 14.57 27.94
C LEU A 152 18.06 15.90 28.53
N ARG A 153 16.80 16.28 28.26
CA ARG A 153 16.18 17.49 28.81
C ARG A 153 15.38 17.26 30.09
N THR A 154 15.19 16.01 30.53
CA THR A 154 14.43 15.71 31.74
C THR A 154 15.26 16.06 32.97
N GLU A 155 14.86 17.10 33.71
CA GLU A 155 15.64 17.68 34.81
C GLU A 155 15.99 16.66 35.91
N ALA A 156 15.05 15.77 36.25
CA ALA A 156 15.24 14.73 37.26
C ALA A 156 16.45 13.82 36.96
N ILE A 157 16.79 13.59 35.70
CA ILE A 157 17.84 12.65 35.28
C ILE A 157 18.98 13.30 34.49
N ALA A 158 18.86 14.55 34.06
CA ALA A 158 19.85 15.23 33.22
C ALA A 158 21.28 15.18 33.80
N HIS A 159 21.41 15.29 35.12
CA HIS A 159 22.70 15.25 35.82
C HIS A 159 23.45 13.90 35.73
N TYR A 160 22.77 12.79 35.43
CA TYR A 160 23.43 11.49 35.21
C TYR A 160 24.29 11.50 33.95
N PHE A 161 23.95 12.31 32.95
CA PHE A 161 24.70 12.45 31.70
C PHE A 161 25.95 13.35 31.83
N ASN A 162 26.26 13.83 33.04
CA ASN A 162 27.59 14.38 33.33
C ASN A 162 28.66 13.28 33.44
N GLU A 163 28.25 12.04 33.77
CA GLU A 163 29.13 10.87 33.89
C GLU A 163 28.88 9.83 32.78
N LEU A 164 27.60 9.62 32.44
CA LEU A 164 27.16 8.71 31.37
C LEU A 164 27.24 9.39 30.01
N ASP A 165 27.75 8.68 29.01
CA ASP A 165 27.60 9.00 27.60
C ASP A 165 26.37 8.27 27.05
N TRP A 166 25.36 9.03 26.60
CA TRP A 166 24.07 8.48 26.15
C TRP A 166 24.22 7.48 24.97
N TYR A 167 25.30 7.57 24.20
CA TYR A 167 25.58 6.71 23.06
C TYR A 167 26.50 5.54 23.40
N GLN A 168 27.64 5.81 24.05
CA GLN A 168 28.67 4.81 24.35
C GLN A 168 28.26 3.88 25.49
N ASP A 169 27.70 4.43 26.56
CA ASP A 169 27.39 3.68 27.80
C ASP A 169 26.00 2.98 27.72
N SER A 170 25.34 3.02 26.55
CA SER A 170 24.10 2.29 26.29
C SER A 170 24.36 0.79 26.18
N ILE A 171 23.63 0.02 27.00
CA ILE A 171 23.72 -1.45 27.09
C ILE A 171 22.59 -2.18 26.35
N ARG A 172 21.82 -1.45 25.54
CA ARG A 172 20.70 -1.99 24.76
C ARG A 172 21.22 -2.99 23.72
N ASP A 173 20.55 -4.13 23.60
CA ASP A 173 20.82 -5.09 22.53
C ASP A 173 20.31 -4.56 21.17
N ILE A 174 21.06 -4.79 20.11
CA ILE A 174 20.80 -4.24 18.78
C ILE A 174 20.51 -5.38 17.80
N VAL A 175 19.22 -5.67 17.65
CA VAL A 175 18.67 -6.68 16.74
C VAL A 175 17.85 -6.04 15.61
N ILE A 176 17.75 -6.71 14.46
CA ILE A 176 17.07 -6.19 13.24
C ILE A 176 15.65 -6.75 13.15
N GLU A 177 14.81 -6.33 14.10
CA GLU A 177 13.38 -6.66 14.22
C GLU A 177 12.67 -5.51 14.96
N PRO A 178 11.33 -5.43 14.98
CA PRO A 178 10.63 -4.44 15.80
C PRO A 178 11.05 -4.48 17.28
N ASP A 179 11.24 -3.30 17.88
CA ASP A 179 11.52 -3.13 19.31
C ASP A 179 10.22 -3.08 20.12
N GLY A 180 10.33 -3.18 21.44
CA GLY A 180 9.23 -2.96 22.38
C GLY A 180 8.89 -4.19 23.20
N ARG A 181 8.64 -3.99 24.50
CA ARG A 181 8.14 -5.02 25.41
C ARG A 181 6.63 -4.86 25.54
N LYS A 182 5.89 -5.89 25.14
CA LYS A 182 4.42 -5.95 25.32
C LYS A 182 4.06 -6.30 26.76
N GLU A 183 3.32 -5.41 27.42
CA GLU A 183 2.78 -5.62 28.77
C GLU A 183 1.42 -4.92 28.88
N ASN A 184 0.38 -5.67 29.26
CA ASN A 184 -1.01 -5.16 29.37
C ASN A 184 -1.50 -4.40 28.13
N GLU A 185 -1.29 -4.93 26.93
CA GLU A 185 -1.65 -4.32 25.63
C GLU A 185 -0.79 -3.11 25.21
N PHE A 186 0.09 -2.60 26.07
CA PHE A 186 1.00 -1.51 25.75
C PHE A 186 2.34 -2.03 25.20
N ASP A 187 2.95 -1.23 24.33
CA ASP A 187 4.33 -1.40 23.89
C ASP A 187 5.24 -0.40 24.62
N TYR A 188 6.21 -0.92 25.39
CA TYR A 188 7.16 -0.08 26.11
C TYR A 188 8.56 -0.15 25.51
N PHE A 189 9.15 1.01 25.29
CA PHE A 189 10.52 1.17 24.80
C PHE A 189 11.47 1.57 25.93
N ALA A 190 12.45 0.73 26.24
CA ALA A 190 13.39 0.95 27.32
C ALA A 190 14.76 1.43 26.80
N TYR A 191 15.25 2.54 27.35
CA TYR A 191 16.66 2.90 27.28
C TYR A 191 17.35 2.53 28.58
N SER A 192 18.52 1.89 28.47
CA SER A 192 19.32 1.48 29.63
C SER A 192 20.79 1.86 29.42
N TRP A 193 21.38 2.48 30.43
CA TRP A 193 22.79 2.87 30.47
C TRP A 193 23.48 2.36 31.73
N ALA A 194 24.75 2.00 31.61
CA ALA A 194 25.57 1.59 32.73
C ALA A 194 27.04 1.97 32.55
N LYS A 195 27.64 2.59 33.57
CA LYS A 195 29.07 2.89 33.63
C LYS A 195 29.58 2.84 35.06
N GLY A 196 30.52 1.93 35.34
CA GLY A 196 30.99 1.71 36.70
C GLY A 196 29.84 1.27 37.62
N SER A 197 29.56 2.04 38.67
CA SER A 197 28.41 1.80 39.57
C SER A 197 27.12 2.47 39.11
N THR A 198 27.19 3.47 38.22
CA THR A 198 26.04 4.30 37.85
C THR A 198 25.17 3.58 36.82
N LYS A 199 23.88 3.44 37.11
CA LYS A 199 22.87 2.87 36.21
C LYS A 199 21.66 3.79 36.08
N LEU A 200 21.16 3.90 34.85
CA LEU A 200 19.95 4.64 34.53
C LEU A 200 19.13 3.83 33.51
N CYS A 201 17.84 3.67 33.79
CA CYS A 201 16.87 3.10 32.87
C CYS A 201 15.66 4.03 32.79
N VAL A 202 15.14 4.25 31.59
CA VAL A 202 13.88 4.95 31.37
C VAL A 202 13.05 4.19 30.35
N GLU A 203 11.74 4.15 30.56
CA GLU A 203 10.81 3.56 29.59
C GLU A 203 9.85 4.62 29.03
N PHE A 204 9.52 4.47 27.75
CA PHE A 204 8.51 5.25 27.02
C PHE A 204 7.37 4.35 26.59
N GLU A 205 6.14 4.87 26.62
CA GLU A 205 4.98 4.23 26.01
C GLU A 205 4.86 4.67 24.53
N ARG A 206 4.60 3.71 23.63
CA ARG A 206 4.68 3.89 22.17
C ARG A 206 3.69 4.91 21.60
N LEU A 207 2.41 4.84 21.92
CA LEU A 207 1.35 5.64 21.28
C LEU A 207 1.30 7.09 21.80
N GLY A 208 1.46 7.26 23.10
CA GLY A 208 1.57 8.56 23.78
C GLY A 208 2.95 9.19 23.66
N ARG A 209 3.96 8.44 23.20
CA ARG A 209 5.32 8.91 22.91
C ARG A 209 5.98 9.58 24.12
N GLY A 210 5.63 9.12 25.31
CA GLY A 210 5.95 9.78 26.57
C GLY A 210 6.62 8.86 27.57
N MET A 211 7.40 9.45 28.46
CA MET A 211 8.11 8.71 29.51
C MET A 211 7.10 8.17 30.53
N ARG A 212 7.26 6.91 30.95
CA ARG A 212 6.40 6.29 31.98
C ARG A 212 7.17 5.71 33.16
N LEU A 213 8.49 5.52 33.02
CA LEU A 213 9.34 4.96 34.07
C LEU A 213 10.70 5.65 34.12
N ILE A 214 11.19 5.89 35.34
CA ILE A 214 12.58 6.23 35.64
C ILE A 214 13.06 5.25 36.70
N GLU A 215 14.16 4.56 36.42
CA GLU A 215 14.88 3.70 37.34
C GLU A 215 16.35 4.13 37.42
N THR A 216 16.81 4.35 38.65
CA THR A 216 18.18 4.70 39.01
C THR A 216 18.68 3.74 40.09
N ASP A 217 19.92 3.93 40.53
CA ASP A 217 20.46 3.25 41.71
C ASP A 217 19.74 3.65 43.01
N ASP A 218 19.15 4.86 43.05
CA ASP A 218 18.52 5.42 44.24
C ASP A 218 17.00 5.14 44.31
N TYR A 219 16.31 5.03 43.18
CA TYR A 219 14.86 4.83 43.14
C TYR A 219 14.36 4.22 41.82
N LEU A 220 13.13 3.69 41.85
CA LEU A 220 12.31 3.35 40.69
C LEU A 220 10.95 4.03 40.85
N ILE A 221 10.50 4.75 39.83
CA ILE A 221 9.15 5.32 39.76
C ILE A 221 8.56 4.94 38.40
N SER A 222 7.39 4.31 38.39
CA SER A 222 6.65 3.99 37.17
C SER A 222 5.19 4.43 37.25
N ALA A 223 4.58 4.68 36.10
CA ALA A 223 3.15 4.89 35.93
C ALA A 223 2.57 3.86 34.97
N GLU A 224 1.42 3.29 35.34
CA GLU A 224 0.71 2.25 34.59
C GLU A 224 -0.77 2.60 34.53
N VAL A 225 -1.34 2.66 33.33
CA VAL A 225 -2.79 2.78 33.13
C VAL A 225 -3.36 1.37 33.02
N GLU A 226 -4.57 1.15 33.55
CA GLU A 226 -5.16 -0.18 33.63
C GLU A 226 -5.33 -0.90 32.28
N LYS A 227 -5.61 -0.15 31.20
CA LYS A 227 -5.75 -0.64 29.82
C LYS A 227 -5.42 0.44 28.80
N MET A 228 -4.98 0.03 27.62
CA MET A 228 -4.64 0.96 26.54
C MET A 228 -5.90 1.48 25.83
N GLU A 229 -6.80 0.59 25.42
CA GLU A 229 -8.04 0.96 24.75
C GLU A 229 -9.16 1.24 25.77
N LEU A 230 -9.61 2.49 25.81
CA LEU A 230 -10.56 2.96 26.82
C LEU A 230 -11.81 3.54 26.15
N VAL A 231 -12.98 2.97 26.46
CA VAL A 231 -14.26 3.51 25.98
C VAL A 231 -14.63 4.76 26.77
N PHE A 232 -14.83 5.88 26.09
CA PHE A 232 -15.12 7.17 26.75
C PHE A 232 -16.40 7.17 27.59
N GLY A 233 -16.58 8.26 28.34
CA GLY A 233 -17.77 8.52 29.16
C GLY A 233 -17.68 7.93 30.57
N ARG A 234 -16.47 7.57 31.03
CA ARG A 234 -16.25 7.00 32.36
C ARG A 234 -14.87 7.30 32.95
N GLU A 235 -14.73 6.90 34.20
CA GLU A 235 -13.49 6.97 34.97
C GLU A 235 -12.65 5.70 34.81
N TYR A 236 -11.34 5.91 34.79
CA TYR A 236 -10.30 4.89 34.70
C TYR A 236 -9.16 5.18 35.67
N GLN A 237 -8.33 4.17 35.96
CA GLN A 237 -7.28 4.26 36.97
C GLN A 237 -5.88 4.31 36.37
N ILE A 238 -5.03 5.12 37.00
CA ILE A 238 -3.58 5.13 36.84
C ILE A 238 -2.91 4.77 38.16
N LEU A 239 -1.94 3.86 38.08
CA LEU A 239 -1.18 3.31 39.18
C LEU A 239 0.25 3.82 39.13
N TYR A 240 0.75 4.38 40.24
CA TYR A 240 2.16 4.72 40.40
C TYR A 240 2.83 3.74 41.33
N ARG A 241 3.91 3.10 40.88
CA ARG A 241 4.76 2.25 41.73
C ARG A 241 6.05 2.98 42.03
N ILE A 242 6.36 3.11 43.31
CA ILE A 242 7.52 3.87 43.79
C ILE A 242 8.34 2.98 44.72
N THR A 243 9.59 2.76 44.37
CA THR A 243 10.55 2.00 45.19
C THR A 243 11.76 2.86 45.46
N ASN A 244 12.02 3.15 46.73
CA ASN A 244 13.24 3.80 47.17
C ASN A 244 14.31 2.75 47.51
N LYS A 245 15.46 2.85 46.86
CA LYS A 245 16.60 1.93 46.95
C LYS A 245 17.76 2.50 47.77
N SER A 246 17.79 3.82 47.97
CA SER A 246 18.90 4.55 48.59
C SER A 246 18.95 4.48 50.12
N GLY A 247 17.82 4.14 50.76
CA GLY A 247 17.65 4.21 52.21
C GLY A 247 17.58 5.63 52.81
N LYS A 248 17.64 6.68 51.97
CA LYS A 248 17.41 8.08 52.35
C LYS A 248 15.95 8.47 52.07
N SER A 249 15.46 9.58 52.62
CA SER A 249 14.11 10.09 52.30
C SER A 249 14.00 10.51 50.82
N LEU A 250 12.98 10.01 50.09
CA LEU A 250 12.64 10.41 48.72
C LEU A 250 11.37 11.27 48.75
N GLN A 251 11.50 12.55 48.40
CA GLN A 251 10.38 13.50 48.38
C GLN A 251 9.77 13.56 46.98
N LEU A 252 8.47 13.29 46.87
CA LEU A 252 7.73 13.27 45.61
C LEU A 252 6.49 14.15 45.66
N SER A 253 6.32 14.96 44.62
CA SER A 253 5.06 15.64 44.31
C SER A 253 4.56 15.14 42.96
N LEU A 254 3.31 14.72 42.88
CA LEU A 254 2.64 14.27 41.66
C LEU A 254 1.46 15.19 41.39
N ARG A 255 1.40 15.77 40.20
CA ARG A 255 0.28 16.61 39.75
C ARG A 255 -0.23 16.13 38.39
N GLY A 256 -1.48 15.68 38.35
CA GLY A 256 -2.19 15.35 37.12
C GLY A 256 -2.50 16.60 36.29
N GLU A 257 -2.42 16.46 34.97
CA GLU A 257 -2.76 17.51 34.02
C GLU A 257 -3.79 16.99 33.01
N SER A 258 -4.95 17.65 32.95
CA SER A 258 -5.93 17.40 31.88
C SER A 258 -5.34 17.71 30.52
N SER A 259 -5.64 16.87 29.53
CA SER A 259 -5.04 16.93 28.21
C SER A 259 -5.97 16.31 27.17
N GLU A 260 -6.10 16.95 26.01
CA GLU A 260 -6.97 16.48 24.94
C GLU A 260 -8.40 16.20 25.46
N ASN A 261 -8.88 14.95 25.38
CA ASN A 261 -10.18 14.50 25.89
C ASN A 261 -10.06 13.76 27.24
N ILE A 262 -9.03 14.04 28.04
CA ILE A 262 -8.80 13.44 29.36
C ILE A 262 -8.88 14.52 30.43
N ARG A 263 -9.78 14.34 31.38
CA ARG A 263 -9.85 15.15 32.61
C ARG A 263 -9.12 14.42 33.73
N PHE A 264 -8.06 15.04 34.22
CA PHE A 264 -7.25 14.48 35.29
C PHE A 264 -6.86 15.55 36.30
N ASP A 265 -7.64 15.64 37.38
CA ASP A 265 -7.39 16.53 38.51
C ASP A 265 -6.87 15.70 39.69
N TYR A 266 -5.54 15.68 39.84
CA TYR A 266 -4.86 14.91 40.86
C TYR A 266 -3.70 15.70 41.42
N GLU A 267 -3.57 15.75 42.74
CA GLU A 267 -2.41 16.33 43.42
C GLU A 267 -2.08 15.49 44.65
N HIS A 268 -0.83 15.06 44.76
CA HIS A 268 -0.38 14.26 45.89
C HIS A 268 1.08 14.53 46.22
N ASN A 269 1.38 14.72 47.50
CA ASN A 269 2.74 14.87 48.01
C ASN A 269 3.03 13.72 48.97
N VAL A 270 4.14 13.01 48.77
CA VAL A 270 4.51 11.85 49.57
C VAL A 270 6.01 11.80 49.81
N GLU A 271 6.37 11.37 51.01
CA GLU A 271 7.73 11.00 51.39
C GLU A 271 7.83 9.47 51.43
N VAL A 272 8.79 8.90 50.68
CA VAL A 272 8.92 7.45 50.52
C VAL A 272 10.25 6.97 51.09
N ILE A 273 10.22 6.01 52.01
CA ILE A 273 11.41 5.41 52.65
C ILE A 273 11.72 4.00 52.08
N GLY A 274 10.70 3.26 51.67
CA GLY A 274 10.82 1.91 51.10
C GLY A 274 10.02 1.81 49.80
N GLU A 275 8.99 0.99 49.77
CA GLU A 275 8.10 0.85 48.62
C GLU A 275 6.71 1.39 48.94
N THR A 276 6.09 2.09 47.99
CA THR A 276 4.70 2.52 48.08
C THR A 276 4.04 2.49 46.70
N THR A 277 2.72 2.36 46.72
CA THR A 277 1.89 2.40 45.51
C THR A 277 0.80 3.45 45.70
N LEU A 278 0.61 4.30 44.68
CA LEU A 278 -0.43 5.31 44.66
C LEU A 278 -1.39 5.02 43.51
N THR A 279 -2.67 5.28 43.71
CA THR A 279 -3.68 5.15 42.66
C THR A 279 -4.40 6.48 42.50
N ALA A 280 -4.63 6.88 41.26
CA ALA A 280 -5.41 8.05 40.91
C ALA A 280 -6.43 7.70 39.82
N THR A 281 -7.49 8.51 39.72
CA THR A 281 -8.56 8.31 38.76
C THR A 281 -8.58 9.46 37.76
N PHE A 282 -8.79 9.16 36.48
CA PHE A 282 -8.98 10.14 35.41
C PHE A 282 -10.25 9.80 34.62
N PHE A 283 -10.89 10.81 34.03
CA PHE A 283 -12.08 10.65 33.20
C PHE A 283 -11.74 10.81 31.73
N VAL A 284 -12.23 9.90 30.88
CA VAL A 284 -12.09 9.99 29.42
C VAL A 284 -13.38 10.58 28.85
N ASP A 285 -13.30 11.80 28.33
CA ASP A 285 -14.40 12.50 27.68
C ASP A 285 -14.66 11.97 26.27
N GLU A 286 -15.87 12.24 25.79
CA GLU A 286 -16.35 11.86 24.45
C GLU A 286 -15.42 12.36 23.34
N ILE A 287 -15.20 11.48 22.35
CA ILE A 287 -14.51 11.82 21.10
C ILE A 287 -15.51 11.98 19.97
N LYS A 288 -15.17 12.83 18.99
CA LYS A 288 -15.97 13.01 17.77
C LYS A 288 -15.45 12.20 16.58
N GLU A 289 -14.18 11.85 16.61
CA GLU A 289 -13.51 11.02 15.60
C GLU A 289 -12.43 10.16 16.28
N GLU A 290 -12.08 9.03 15.67
CA GLU A 290 -10.99 8.19 16.17
C GLU A 290 -9.64 8.84 15.86
N GLN A 291 -8.68 8.70 16.78
CA GLN A 291 -7.33 9.21 16.57
C GLN A 291 -6.57 8.29 15.61
N SER A 292 -6.02 8.86 14.53
CA SER A 292 -5.12 8.14 13.62
C SER A 292 -3.90 7.58 14.37
N VAL A 293 -3.56 6.32 14.09
CA VAL A 293 -2.40 5.59 14.64
C VAL A 293 -1.04 6.22 14.30
N TRP A 294 -1.02 7.14 13.34
CA TRP A 294 0.17 7.89 12.95
C TRP A 294 0.46 9.09 13.85
N ARG A 295 -0.54 9.55 14.61
CA ARG A 295 -0.48 10.73 15.47
C ARG A 295 -0.21 10.34 16.93
N THR A 296 0.25 11.31 17.71
CA THR A 296 0.33 11.14 19.17
C THR A 296 -1.07 10.94 19.73
N HIS A 297 -1.27 9.86 20.47
CA HIS A 297 -2.55 9.58 21.12
C HIS A 297 -2.78 10.45 22.36
N PRO A 298 -4.05 10.63 22.81
CA PRO A 298 -4.38 11.29 24.08
C PRO A 298 -3.63 10.67 25.27
N ARG A 299 -3.19 11.50 26.23
CA ARG A 299 -2.26 11.08 27.29
C ARG A 299 -2.76 11.39 28.68
N VAL A 300 -2.61 10.42 29.59
CA VAL A 300 -2.70 10.67 31.03
C VAL A 300 -1.37 11.28 31.47
N LYS A 301 -1.36 12.60 31.73
CA LYS A 301 -0.15 13.37 32.05
C LYS A 301 0.00 13.59 33.54
N THR A 302 1.21 13.37 34.04
CA THR A 302 1.57 13.62 35.45
C THR A 302 2.89 14.35 35.52
N MET A 303 2.89 15.56 36.06
CA MET A 303 4.12 16.26 36.42
C MET A 303 4.63 15.73 37.77
N LEU A 304 5.84 15.21 37.78
CA LEU A 304 6.54 14.77 38.99
C LEU A 304 7.60 15.79 39.39
N LEU A 305 7.70 16.08 40.70
CA LEU A 305 8.87 16.69 41.30
C LEU A 305 9.57 15.65 42.18
N ILE A 306 10.73 15.17 41.73
CA ILE A 306 11.56 14.18 42.41
C ILE A 306 12.69 14.91 43.13
N ASN A 307 12.62 15.00 44.45
CA ASN A 307 13.53 15.82 45.26
C ASN A 307 13.69 17.26 44.72
N GLY A 308 12.57 17.84 44.24
CA GLY A 308 12.50 19.19 43.68
C GLY A 308 12.87 19.32 42.19
N LYS A 309 13.26 18.25 41.51
CA LYS A 309 13.56 18.23 40.06
C LYS A 309 12.40 17.68 39.25
N SER A 310 12.10 18.28 38.11
CA SER A 310 10.94 17.92 37.29
C SER A 310 11.14 16.69 36.38
N ALA A 311 10.07 15.91 36.22
CA ALA A 311 9.92 14.89 35.18
C ALA A 311 8.45 14.81 34.78
N LEU A 312 8.16 14.71 33.48
CA LEU A 312 6.79 14.56 32.97
C LEU A 312 6.55 13.11 32.59
N PHE A 313 5.63 12.45 33.29
CA PHE A 313 5.14 11.13 32.91
C PHE A 313 3.91 11.26 32.02
N GLN A 314 3.88 10.49 30.94
CA GLN A 314 2.76 10.46 30.01
C GLN A 314 2.56 9.03 29.52
N VAL A 315 1.37 8.50 29.76
CA VAL A 315 0.94 7.20 29.24
C VAL A 315 -0.15 7.46 28.20
N GLY A 316 0.08 7.08 26.95
CA GLY A 316 -0.91 7.21 25.88
C GLY A 316 -2.02 6.20 26.03
N ILE A 317 -3.25 6.61 25.73
CA ILE A 317 -4.42 5.73 25.69
C ILE A 317 -5.08 5.85 24.31
N VAL A 318 -5.90 4.87 23.94
CA VAL A 318 -6.72 4.91 22.73
C VAL A 318 -8.18 5.06 23.16
N PRO A 319 -8.71 6.30 23.22
CA PRO A 319 -10.14 6.49 23.40
C PRO A 319 -10.91 5.82 22.27
N LYS A 320 -11.91 5.01 22.63
CA LYS A 320 -12.78 4.31 21.69
C LYS A 320 -14.22 4.76 21.87
N PHE A 321 -14.97 4.77 20.77
CA PHE A 321 -16.42 4.80 20.84
C PHE A 321 -16.94 3.57 21.58
N PRO A 322 -18.07 3.64 22.32
CA PRO A 322 -18.69 2.45 22.89
C PRO A 322 -19.03 1.38 21.84
N ALA A 323 -19.44 1.82 20.66
CA ALA A 323 -19.52 0.99 19.46
C ALA A 323 -19.12 1.79 18.22
N SER A 324 -18.48 1.12 17.27
CA SER A 324 -18.12 1.72 15.98
C SER A 324 -19.07 1.22 14.90
N LEU A 325 -19.67 2.13 14.14
CA LEU A 325 -20.48 1.83 12.95
C LEU A 325 -19.74 2.32 11.70
N SER A 326 -19.76 1.56 10.60
CA SER A 326 -19.31 2.02 9.29
C SER A 326 -20.20 1.47 8.19
N LEU A 327 -20.66 2.34 7.29
CA LEU A 327 -21.58 1.97 6.20
C LEU A 327 -20.82 1.83 4.88
N GLN A 328 -20.96 0.67 4.25
CA GLN A 328 -20.33 0.34 2.98
C GLN A 328 -21.39 0.03 1.91
N VAL A 329 -21.17 0.53 0.70
CA VAL A 329 -22.03 0.28 -0.48
C VAL A 329 -21.27 -0.63 -1.42
N HIS A 330 -21.85 -1.78 -1.76
CA HIS A 330 -21.22 -2.74 -2.66
C HIS A 330 -21.61 -2.48 -4.12
N GLY A 331 -20.62 -2.12 -4.94
CA GLY A 331 -20.75 -2.03 -6.40
C GLY A 331 -21.70 -0.93 -6.88
N GLN A 332 -22.16 -1.05 -8.12
CA GLN A 332 -23.11 -0.09 -8.69
C GLN A 332 -24.53 -0.33 -8.18
N THR A 333 -25.22 0.77 -7.88
CA THR A 333 -26.61 0.75 -7.44
C THR A 333 -27.55 1.25 -8.54
N TYR A 334 -28.71 0.61 -8.71
CA TYR A 334 -29.67 0.94 -9.75
C TYR A 334 -31.03 1.31 -9.17
N ILE A 335 -31.64 2.38 -9.70
CA ILE A 335 -32.99 2.81 -9.30
C ILE A 335 -33.98 1.66 -9.55
N GLY A 336 -34.85 1.43 -8.57
CA GLY A 336 -35.87 0.38 -8.60
C GLY A 336 -35.36 -1.02 -8.30
N GLN A 337 -34.06 -1.19 -8.06
CA GLN A 337 -33.48 -2.43 -7.55
C GLN A 337 -33.15 -2.30 -6.07
N ALA A 338 -33.09 -3.45 -5.39
CA ALA A 338 -32.57 -3.50 -4.03
C ALA A 338 -31.05 -3.26 -4.05
N ALA A 339 -30.58 -2.24 -3.35
CA ALA A 339 -29.16 -1.98 -3.17
C ALA A 339 -28.64 -2.79 -1.98
N PRO A 340 -27.63 -3.66 -2.16
CA PRO A 340 -26.96 -4.33 -1.05
C PRO A 340 -26.07 -3.33 -0.30
N LEU A 341 -26.28 -3.21 1.00
CA LEU A 341 -25.53 -2.35 1.91
C LEU A 341 -24.98 -3.20 3.04
N TYR A 342 -23.81 -2.83 3.55
CA TYR A 342 -23.19 -3.49 4.69
C TYR A 342 -22.91 -2.46 5.78
N LEU A 343 -23.49 -2.68 6.96
CA LEU A 343 -23.21 -1.88 8.14
C LEU A 343 -22.34 -2.69 9.08
N ASP A 344 -21.06 -2.34 9.13
CA ASP A 344 -20.10 -2.93 10.05
C ASP A 344 -20.31 -2.31 11.43
N VAL A 345 -20.49 -3.16 12.44
CA VAL A 345 -20.68 -2.79 13.84
C VAL A 345 -19.64 -3.49 14.70
N GLU A 346 -18.93 -2.73 15.53
CA GLU A 346 -17.95 -3.25 16.49
C GLU A 346 -18.32 -2.88 17.92
N ASN A 347 -18.36 -3.87 18.81
CA ASN A 347 -18.43 -3.65 20.25
C ASN A 347 -17.03 -3.38 20.80
N ASN A 348 -16.73 -2.14 21.20
CA ASN A 348 -15.39 -1.80 21.70
C ASN A 348 -15.19 -2.11 23.19
N PHE A 349 -16.24 -2.55 23.90
CA PHE A 349 -16.12 -2.97 25.29
C PHE A 349 -15.35 -4.29 25.42
N ALA A 350 -14.68 -4.46 26.56
CA ALA A 350 -14.06 -5.73 26.96
C ALA A 350 -15.08 -6.71 27.60
N GLU A 351 -16.37 -6.45 27.45
CA GLU A 351 -17.48 -7.25 27.94
C GLU A 351 -18.65 -7.19 26.95
N ASP A 352 -19.66 -8.01 27.17
CA ASP A 352 -20.85 -8.06 26.32
C ASP A 352 -21.69 -6.78 26.47
N ALA A 353 -22.21 -6.29 25.34
CA ALA A 353 -23.02 -5.09 25.29
C ALA A 353 -24.21 -5.25 24.34
N GLU A 354 -25.31 -4.61 24.68
CA GLU A 354 -26.44 -4.39 23.78
C GLU A 354 -26.25 -3.03 23.09
N ILE A 355 -26.08 -3.06 21.77
CA ILE A 355 -25.93 -1.87 20.92
C ILE A 355 -27.25 -1.62 20.21
N SER A 356 -27.88 -0.47 20.48
CA SER A 356 -29.15 -0.08 19.86
C SER A 356 -29.03 1.26 19.14
N PHE A 357 -29.56 1.34 17.92
CA PHE A 357 -29.56 2.55 17.11
C PHE A 357 -30.71 2.55 16.09
N GLN A 358 -31.01 3.72 15.56
CA GLN A 358 -32.01 3.90 14.50
C GLN A 358 -31.40 4.60 13.28
N LEU A 359 -31.55 4.01 12.10
CA LEU A 359 -31.16 4.61 10.83
C LEU A 359 -32.27 5.58 10.36
N PRO A 360 -31.97 6.88 10.18
CA PRO A 360 -32.95 7.84 9.66
C PRO A 360 -33.43 7.48 8.25
N SER A 361 -34.72 7.72 8.00
CA SER A 361 -35.29 7.57 6.65
C SER A 361 -34.77 8.64 5.71
N SER A 362 -34.57 8.28 4.44
CA SER A 362 -34.23 9.20 3.35
C SER A 362 -35.35 9.25 2.30
N SER A 363 -35.45 10.34 1.56
CA SER A 363 -36.41 10.49 0.45
C SER A 363 -36.02 9.65 -0.79
N PHE A 364 -34.72 9.39 -0.98
CA PHE A 364 -34.20 8.68 -2.14
C PHE A 364 -33.88 7.19 -1.85
N LEU A 365 -33.73 6.83 -0.57
CA LEU A 365 -33.37 5.48 -0.14
C LEU A 365 -34.38 4.98 0.89
N LYS A 366 -35.07 3.89 0.57
CA LYS A 366 -36.04 3.26 1.47
C LYS A 366 -35.45 2.01 2.10
N LEU A 367 -34.97 2.14 3.33
CA LEU A 367 -34.56 1.01 4.16
C LEU A 367 -35.77 0.13 4.52
N LYS A 368 -35.60 -1.19 4.49
CA LYS A 368 -36.65 -2.14 4.91
C LYS A 368 -36.81 -2.21 6.42
N GLU A 369 -35.72 -2.02 7.15
CA GLU A 369 -35.67 -1.98 8.60
C GLU A 369 -34.81 -0.80 9.05
N ASN A 370 -35.29 -0.05 10.05
CA ASN A 370 -34.68 1.20 10.47
C ASN A 370 -34.21 1.15 11.93
N SER A 371 -34.60 0.15 12.72
CA SER A 371 -34.28 0.07 14.15
C SER A 371 -33.56 -1.24 14.41
N TYR A 372 -32.41 -1.16 15.07
CA TYR A 372 -31.56 -2.32 15.33
C TYR A 372 -31.27 -2.38 16.83
N SER A 373 -31.33 -3.58 17.41
CA SER A 373 -30.76 -3.89 18.72
C SER A 373 -29.96 -5.17 18.62
N LEU A 374 -28.67 -5.08 18.88
CA LEU A 374 -27.70 -6.14 18.67
C LEU A 374 -27.08 -6.52 20.01
N HIS A 375 -27.16 -7.79 20.39
CA HIS A 375 -26.39 -8.32 21.50
C HIS A 375 -25.04 -8.78 20.97
N MET A 376 -23.97 -8.13 21.42
CA MET A 376 -22.62 -8.36 20.93
C MET A 376 -21.69 -8.76 22.06
N ASN A 377 -20.91 -9.82 21.84
CA ASN A 377 -19.89 -10.24 22.78
C ASN A 377 -18.77 -9.19 22.89
N ALA A 378 -17.97 -9.26 23.95
CA ALA A 378 -16.76 -8.45 24.10
C ALA A 378 -15.92 -8.42 22.81
N LYS A 379 -15.56 -7.22 22.32
CA LYS A 379 -14.72 -7.01 21.12
C LYS A 379 -15.24 -7.67 19.83
N GLN A 380 -16.53 -8.01 19.77
CA GLN A 380 -17.12 -8.63 18.59
C GLN A 380 -17.32 -7.60 17.46
N ARG A 381 -17.03 -8.02 16.23
CA ARG A 381 -17.40 -7.33 14.99
C ARG A 381 -18.49 -8.12 14.27
N ILE A 382 -19.45 -7.41 13.68
CA ILE A 382 -20.51 -7.99 12.84
C ILE A 382 -20.72 -7.07 11.65
N SER A 383 -20.76 -7.63 10.44
CA SER A 383 -21.20 -6.92 9.23
C SER A 383 -22.67 -7.25 8.96
N LEU A 384 -23.56 -6.26 9.11
CA LEU A 384 -24.99 -6.43 8.90
C LEU A 384 -25.36 -6.14 7.44
N PRO A 385 -25.87 -7.13 6.67
CA PRO A 385 -26.42 -6.86 5.35
C PRO A 385 -27.74 -6.11 5.50
N LEU A 386 -27.79 -4.86 5.04
CA LEU A 386 -29.01 -4.07 4.98
C LEU A 386 -29.61 -4.16 3.58
N SER A 387 -30.94 -4.26 3.51
CA SER A 387 -31.68 -4.25 2.25
C SER A 387 -32.44 -2.93 2.12
N ALA A 388 -32.14 -2.20 1.05
CA ALA A 388 -32.73 -0.90 0.76
C ALA A 388 -33.24 -0.84 -0.68
N ASP A 389 -34.40 -0.26 -0.89
CA ASP A 389 -34.90 0.05 -2.23
C ASP A 389 -34.40 1.44 -2.63
N LEU A 390 -33.59 1.52 -3.70
CA LEU A 390 -33.12 2.81 -4.22
C LEU A 390 -34.21 3.44 -5.09
N LEU A 391 -34.77 4.57 -4.64
CA LEU A 391 -35.83 5.28 -5.33
C LEU A 391 -35.28 6.34 -6.30
N GLN A 392 -34.19 6.99 -5.91
CA GLN A 392 -33.43 7.96 -6.71
C GLN A 392 -31.96 7.89 -6.30
N HIS A 393 -31.06 8.39 -7.13
CA HIS A 393 -29.66 8.58 -6.73
C HIS A 393 -29.56 9.66 -5.66
N GLY A 394 -28.63 9.51 -4.71
CA GLY A 394 -28.52 10.40 -3.56
C GLY A 394 -27.31 10.10 -2.70
N PHE A 395 -26.98 11.01 -1.79
CA PHE A 395 -25.97 10.79 -0.76
C PHE A 395 -26.67 10.58 0.58
N TYR A 396 -26.43 9.43 1.22
CA TYR A 396 -27.00 9.13 2.52
C TYR A 396 -26.04 9.64 3.57
N GLU A 397 -26.40 10.69 4.29
CA GLU A 397 -25.63 11.24 5.40
C GLU A 397 -26.54 11.31 6.63
N ALA A 398 -26.10 10.76 7.75
CA ALA A 398 -26.89 10.68 8.96
C ALA A 398 -26.02 10.79 10.22
N ASP A 399 -26.45 11.63 11.15
CA ASP A 399 -26.00 11.58 12.55
C ASP A 399 -26.87 10.56 13.31
N ILE A 400 -26.26 9.47 13.74
CA ILE A 400 -26.93 8.37 14.43
C ILE A 400 -26.66 8.49 15.92
N VAL A 401 -27.75 8.54 16.71
CA VAL A 401 -27.68 8.35 18.16
C VAL A 401 -27.59 6.86 18.44
N ILE A 402 -26.45 6.44 18.99
CA ILE A 402 -26.20 5.05 19.39
C ILE A 402 -26.26 4.97 20.90
N THR A 403 -26.95 3.95 21.41
CA THR A 403 -26.94 3.63 22.85
C THR A 403 -26.30 2.27 23.04
N ALA A 404 -25.20 2.24 23.79
CA ALA A 404 -24.52 1.03 24.18
C ALA A 404 -24.79 0.74 25.66
N LYS A 405 -25.45 -0.38 25.95
CA LYS A 405 -25.80 -0.80 27.31
C LYS A 405 -24.98 -2.04 27.69
N ARG A 406 -24.28 -1.95 28.82
CA ARG A 406 -23.45 -3.04 29.34
C ARG A 406 -24.25 -4.04 30.15
N SER A 407 -23.60 -5.16 30.45
CA SER A 407 -24.11 -6.21 31.34
C SER A 407 -24.45 -5.71 32.76
N ASP A 408 -23.71 -4.72 33.27
CA ASP A 408 -23.93 -4.09 34.59
C ASP A 408 -25.12 -3.11 34.63
N GLY A 409 -25.77 -2.88 33.49
CA GLY A 409 -26.92 -1.98 33.34
C GLY A 409 -26.55 -0.51 33.08
N SER A 410 -25.27 -0.14 33.11
CA SER A 410 -24.83 1.20 32.71
C SER A 410 -24.92 1.37 31.19
N SER A 411 -25.26 2.59 30.76
CA SER A 411 -25.45 2.92 29.35
C SER A 411 -24.72 4.20 28.97
N VAL A 412 -24.11 4.20 27.79
CA VAL A 412 -23.49 5.39 27.19
C VAL A 412 -24.22 5.66 25.88
N SER A 413 -24.72 6.88 25.70
CA SER A 413 -25.30 7.36 24.45
C SER A 413 -24.38 8.38 23.81
N PHE A 414 -24.19 8.28 22.51
CA PHE A 414 -23.26 9.13 21.75
C PHE A 414 -23.73 9.24 20.29
N ASP A 415 -23.26 10.30 19.63
CA ASP A 415 -23.56 10.54 18.22
C ASP A 415 -22.42 10.03 17.34
N LYS A 416 -22.77 9.38 16.23
CA LYS A 416 -21.81 9.03 15.18
C LYS A 416 -22.37 9.39 13.81
N LYS A 417 -21.59 10.12 13.02
CA LYS A 417 -21.90 10.39 11.62
C LYS A 417 -21.55 9.17 10.77
N ILE A 418 -22.46 8.76 9.90
CA ILE A 418 -22.21 7.80 8.82
C ILE A 418 -22.59 8.43 7.48
N GLY A 419 -21.90 8.01 6.42
CA GLY A 419 -22.11 8.56 5.09
C GLY A 419 -21.83 7.56 3.98
N ALA A 420 -22.68 7.52 2.96
CA ALA A 420 -22.45 6.70 1.77
C ALA A 420 -23.15 7.27 0.53
N ALA A 421 -22.45 7.23 -0.62
CA ALA A 421 -22.99 7.69 -1.89
C ALA A 421 -23.73 6.57 -2.64
N PHE A 422 -24.82 6.93 -3.32
CA PHE A 422 -25.55 6.08 -4.26
C PHE A 422 -25.50 6.73 -5.65
N PRO A 423 -24.32 6.70 -6.31
CA PRO A 423 -24.08 7.42 -7.55
C PRO A 423 -24.88 6.84 -8.72
N GLY A 424 -24.98 7.62 -9.79
CA GLY A 424 -25.67 7.27 -11.01
C GLY A 424 -25.26 8.19 -12.15
N LEU A 425 -25.30 7.68 -13.38
CA LEU A 425 -24.89 8.44 -14.56
C LEU A 425 -25.66 9.76 -14.68
N GLY A 426 -24.93 10.86 -14.84
CA GLY A 426 -25.50 12.21 -15.00
C GLY A 426 -26.02 12.85 -13.71
N VAL A 427 -25.80 12.24 -12.53
CA VAL A 427 -26.21 12.81 -11.24
C VAL A 427 -25.02 13.43 -10.52
N MET A 428 -25.25 14.61 -9.93
CA MET A 428 -24.30 15.32 -9.08
C MET A 428 -24.67 15.13 -7.61
N LEU A 429 -23.77 14.53 -6.82
CA LEU A 429 -23.98 14.25 -5.40
C LEU A 429 -22.82 14.80 -4.58
N SER A 430 -23.10 15.31 -3.38
CA SER A 430 -22.08 15.69 -2.41
C SER A 430 -22.48 15.21 -1.02
N GLY A 431 -21.49 14.90 -0.18
CA GLY A 431 -21.74 14.61 1.22
C GLY A 431 -20.48 14.26 1.99
N GLU A 432 -20.65 13.96 3.26
CA GLU A 432 -19.58 13.64 4.18
C GLU A 432 -19.68 12.17 4.64
N THR A 433 -18.57 11.46 4.59
CA THR A 433 -18.39 10.15 5.25
C THR A 433 -17.62 10.32 6.55
N GLU A 434 -17.36 9.23 7.27
CA GLU A 434 -16.51 9.26 8.47
C GLU A 434 -15.11 9.84 8.17
N GLN A 435 -14.51 9.45 7.04
CA GLN A 435 -13.10 9.73 6.70
C GLN A 435 -12.91 10.82 5.65
N THR A 436 -13.90 11.09 4.81
CA THR A 436 -13.74 11.95 3.63
C THR A 436 -14.94 12.86 3.38
N TRP A 437 -14.70 14.01 2.77
CA TRP A 437 -15.74 14.79 2.07
C TRP A 437 -15.72 14.40 0.60
N GLN A 438 -16.89 14.15 0.01
CA GLN A 438 -16.98 13.58 -1.33
C GLN A 438 -17.92 14.39 -2.22
N ILE A 439 -17.54 14.47 -3.50
CA ILE A 439 -18.41 14.90 -4.58
C ILE A 439 -18.39 13.84 -5.69
N HIS A 440 -19.53 13.63 -6.34
CA HIS A 440 -19.73 12.64 -7.39
C HIS A 440 -20.41 13.31 -8.58
N ASN A 441 -19.95 13.01 -9.79
CA ASN A 441 -20.60 13.41 -11.03
C ASN A 441 -20.64 12.21 -11.98
N GLY A 442 -21.79 11.54 -12.07
CA GLY A 442 -21.90 10.31 -12.85
C GLY A 442 -21.09 9.16 -12.23
N ARG A 443 -20.06 8.72 -12.97
CA ARG A 443 -19.15 7.63 -12.56
C ARG A 443 -17.87 8.12 -11.88
N TYR A 444 -17.67 9.44 -11.84
CA TYR A 444 -16.48 10.06 -11.32
C TYR A 444 -16.70 10.52 -9.88
N THR A 445 -15.68 10.34 -9.06
CA THR A 445 -15.67 10.73 -7.65
C THR A 445 -14.43 11.56 -7.38
N LEU A 446 -14.60 12.61 -6.59
CA LEU A 446 -13.51 13.36 -5.97
C LEU A 446 -13.73 13.31 -4.46
N SER A 447 -12.75 12.80 -3.71
CA SER A 447 -12.79 12.68 -2.25
C SER A 447 -11.62 13.42 -1.61
N LEU A 448 -11.92 14.27 -0.63
CA LEU A 448 -10.94 14.95 0.21
C LEU A 448 -10.83 14.24 1.56
N ASN A 449 -9.63 13.80 1.91
CA ASN A 449 -9.34 13.12 3.17
C ASN A 449 -9.24 14.13 4.33
N LYS A 450 -9.87 13.80 5.47
CA LYS A 450 -9.93 14.65 6.66
C LYS A 450 -8.65 14.67 7.49
N ASP A 451 -7.80 13.66 7.33
CA ASP A 451 -6.56 13.50 8.08
C ASP A 451 -5.38 14.18 7.41
N ASP A 452 -5.17 13.94 6.11
CA ASP A 452 -3.98 14.40 5.37
C ASP A 452 -4.26 15.53 4.35
N ASN A 453 -5.53 15.88 4.15
CA ASN A 453 -6.00 16.83 3.12
C ASN A 453 -5.58 16.45 1.68
N GLU A 454 -5.32 15.17 1.40
CA GLU A 454 -5.15 14.67 0.04
C GLU A 454 -6.50 14.60 -0.69
N ILE A 455 -6.50 15.01 -1.95
CA ILE A 455 -7.66 14.85 -2.85
C ILE A 455 -7.41 13.66 -3.76
N THR A 456 -8.28 12.66 -3.70
CA THR A 456 -8.27 11.52 -4.62
C THR A 456 -9.37 11.67 -5.65
N VAL A 457 -9.01 11.53 -6.92
CA VAL A 457 -9.94 11.51 -8.06
C VAL A 457 -9.97 10.10 -8.63
N SER A 458 -11.16 9.51 -8.75
CA SER A 458 -11.35 8.14 -9.21
C SER A 458 -12.56 7.99 -10.13
N CYS A 459 -12.63 6.86 -10.82
CA CYS A 459 -13.74 6.50 -11.69
C CYS A 459 -14.08 5.01 -11.51
N GLY A 460 -15.13 4.70 -10.75
CA GLY A 460 -15.49 3.31 -10.45
C GLY A 460 -14.39 2.59 -9.68
N SER A 461 -14.05 1.36 -10.11
CA SER A 461 -12.97 0.53 -9.53
C SER A 461 -11.59 0.81 -10.12
N GLY A 462 -11.46 1.88 -10.90
CA GLY A 462 -10.23 2.14 -11.62
C GLY A 462 -9.16 2.89 -10.86
N LYS A 463 -7.95 2.95 -11.42
CA LYS A 463 -6.81 3.66 -10.81
C LYS A 463 -7.14 5.11 -10.49
N SER A 464 -6.79 5.55 -9.29
CA SER A 464 -7.01 6.91 -8.85
C SER A 464 -5.80 7.82 -9.11
N THR A 465 -6.05 9.12 -9.13
CA THR A 465 -5.02 10.16 -9.12
C THR A 465 -5.15 10.99 -7.87
N ASN A 466 -4.02 11.27 -7.22
CA ASN A 466 -3.98 12.08 -6.02
C ASN A 466 -3.45 13.49 -6.32
N LEU A 467 -4.14 14.51 -5.80
CA LEU A 467 -3.64 15.87 -5.68
C LEU A 467 -3.25 16.09 -4.22
N SER A 468 -1.99 16.45 -4.00
CA SER A 468 -1.46 16.72 -2.66
C SER A 468 -1.88 18.10 -2.18
N TYR A 469 -1.97 18.26 -0.85
CA TYR A 469 -2.20 19.55 -0.22
C TYR A 469 -1.20 20.63 -0.69
N PRO A 470 -1.62 21.90 -0.75
CA PRO A 470 -0.76 23.00 -1.18
C PRO A 470 0.29 23.34 -0.13
N LYS A 471 1.39 23.95 -0.58
CA LYS A 471 2.46 24.44 0.30
C LYS A 471 2.80 25.89 0.00
N LEU A 472 3.16 26.65 1.03
CA LEU A 472 3.48 28.08 0.93
C LEU A 472 4.92 28.39 1.36
N GLY A 473 5.58 29.29 0.63
CA GLY A 473 6.91 29.84 0.94
C GLY A 473 8.09 29.08 0.33
N LYS A 474 9.32 29.56 0.55
CA LYS A 474 10.56 28.82 0.31
C LYS A 474 11.50 29.00 1.52
N PRO A 475 11.94 27.93 2.20
CA PRO A 475 11.52 26.53 2.01
C PRO A 475 10.01 26.36 2.24
N PHE A 476 9.42 25.36 1.59
CA PHE A 476 7.97 25.17 1.60
C PHE A 476 7.51 24.66 2.97
N SER A 477 6.42 25.22 3.49
CA SER A 477 5.77 24.72 4.72
C SER A 477 4.80 23.59 4.41
N SER A 478 4.93 22.46 5.11
CA SER A 478 4.00 21.32 5.03
C SER A 478 2.85 21.41 6.05
N GLU A 479 2.57 22.61 6.57
CA GLU A 479 1.56 22.83 7.63
C GLU A 479 0.13 22.37 7.28
N PHE A 480 -0.24 22.41 6.00
CA PHE A 480 -1.57 22.02 5.53
C PHE A 480 -1.76 20.50 5.48
N SER A 481 -0.71 19.70 5.63
CA SER A 481 -0.82 18.23 5.64
C SER A 481 -1.64 17.69 6.81
N LYS A 482 -1.82 18.43 7.90
CA LYS A 482 -2.60 17.98 9.08
C LYS A 482 -3.66 18.98 9.51
N LYS A 483 -3.73 20.14 8.84
CA LYS A 483 -4.55 21.24 9.32
C LYS A 483 -6.00 20.92 9.01
N ARG A 484 -6.86 20.90 10.03
CA ARG A 484 -8.30 20.72 9.78
C ARG A 484 -8.81 21.92 9.00
N ALA A 485 -9.61 21.67 7.96
CA ALA A 485 -10.30 22.72 7.22
C ALA A 485 -11.17 23.55 8.17
N GLU A 486 -11.09 24.88 8.08
CA GLU A 486 -11.95 25.79 8.84
C GLU A 486 -13.38 25.78 8.29
N GLN A 487 -13.51 25.56 6.98
CA GLN A 487 -14.79 25.52 6.29
C GLN A 487 -14.71 24.61 5.06
N VAL A 488 -15.78 23.84 4.83
CA VAL A 488 -16.00 23.05 3.60
C VAL A 488 -17.37 23.42 3.03
N VAL A 489 -17.42 23.80 1.76
CA VAL A 489 -18.67 24.19 1.07
C VAL A 489 -18.80 23.44 -0.25
N PHE A 490 -19.94 22.76 -0.43
CA PHE A 490 -20.30 22.15 -1.71
C PHE A 490 -21.01 23.16 -2.61
N THR A 491 -20.65 23.18 -3.89
CA THR A 491 -21.21 24.08 -4.89
C THR A 491 -21.68 23.31 -6.12
N GLN A 492 -22.61 23.87 -6.88
CA GLN A 492 -23.01 23.34 -8.18
C GLN A 492 -22.91 24.46 -9.21
N GLU A 493 -22.23 24.18 -10.32
CA GLU A 493 -22.05 25.08 -11.46
C GLU A 493 -22.57 24.36 -12.73
N GLN A 494 -22.66 25.07 -13.86
CA GLN A 494 -23.30 24.54 -15.06
C GLN A 494 -22.54 23.32 -15.62
N GLY A 495 -22.97 22.10 -15.25
CA GLY A 495 -22.35 20.85 -15.67
C GLY A 495 -21.30 20.28 -14.70
N ALA A 496 -21.04 20.95 -13.56
CA ALA A 496 -20.06 20.52 -12.58
C ALA A 496 -20.58 20.61 -11.14
N ILE A 497 -20.03 19.78 -10.26
CA ILE A 497 -20.18 19.86 -8.82
C ILE A 497 -18.83 20.22 -8.19
N GLY A 498 -18.83 21.03 -7.14
CA GLY A 498 -17.62 21.59 -6.56
C GLY A 498 -17.49 21.37 -5.06
N ILE A 499 -16.25 21.31 -4.60
CA ILE A 499 -15.87 21.39 -3.18
C ILE A 499 -14.92 22.58 -2.98
N ASN A 500 -15.26 23.46 -2.05
CA ASN A 500 -14.43 24.59 -1.64
C ASN A 500 -13.97 24.38 -0.20
N VAL A 501 -12.67 24.50 0.06
CA VAL A 501 -12.05 24.18 1.35
C VAL A 501 -11.18 25.34 1.80
N THR A 502 -11.40 25.85 3.00
CA THR A 502 -10.68 27.01 3.53
C THR A 502 -9.75 26.63 4.67
N TYR A 503 -8.51 27.10 4.59
CA TYR A 503 -7.48 26.94 5.61
C TYR A 503 -6.87 28.29 5.99
N ARG A 504 -6.47 28.42 7.26
CA ARG A 504 -5.62 29.51 7.74
C ARG A 504 -4.16 29.10 7.77
N SER A 505 -3.22 29.89 7.30
CA SER A 505 -1.79 29.55 7.44
C SER A 505 -1.30 29.78 8.89
N SER A 506 -0.49 28.87 9.45
CA SER A 506 0.20 29.07 10.72
C SER A 506 1.54 29.79 10.51
N SER A 507 2.22 29.49 9.41
CA SER A 507 3.51 30.05 8.99
C SER A 507 3.37 31.51 8.54
N TYR A 508 2.21 31.85 7.95
CA TYR A 508 1.82 33.19 7.52
C TYR A 508 0.43 33.53 8.09
N PRO A 509 0.29 33.87 9.38
CA PRO A 509 -1.01 34.04 10.06
C PRO A 509 -1.97 35.05 9.40
N GLN A 510 -1.47 35.96 8.56
CA GLN A 510 -2.27 36.91 7.79
C GLN A 510 -2.90 36.32 6.51
N ILE A 511 -2.52 35.11 6.11
CA ILE A 511 -2.93 34.47 4.87
C ILE A 511 -4.02 33.42 5.14
N GLU A 512 -5.07 33.50 4.34
CA GLU A 512 -6.09 32.46 4.18
C GLU A 512 -5.96 31.87 2.78
N LEU A 513 -6.06 30.55 2.69
CA LEU A 513 -5.98 29.78 1.47
C LEU A 513 -7.31 29.04 1.29
N MET A 514 -7.93 29.18 0.11
CA MET A 514 -9.13 28.45 -0.28
C MET A 514 -8.84 27.61 -1.52
N GLU A 515 -9.01 26.30 -1.40
CA GLU A 515 -8.98 25.36 -2.53
C GLU A 515 -10.38 25.24 -3.12
N LYS A 516 -10.49 25.29 -4.44
CA LYS A 516 -11.73 25.10 -5.18
C LYS A 516 -11.51 24.02 -6.23
N SER A 517 -12.20 22.89 -6.08
CA SER A 517 -12.15 21.78 -7.03
C SER A 517 -13.53 21.55 -7.63
N LEU A 518 -13.66 21.62 -8.95
CA LEU A 518 -14.88 21.33 -9.70
C LEU A 518 -14.73 20.01 -10.45
N LEU A 519 -15.71 19.12 -10.35
CA LEU A 519 -15.79 17.86 -11.08
C LEU A 519 -16.91 17.90 -12.13
N PHE A 520 -16.52 17.81 -13.40
CA PHE A 520 -17.40 17.78 -14.56
C PHE A 520 -17.84 16.34 -14.90
N GLY A 521 -18.96 16.21 -15.62
CA GLY A 521 -19.56 14.91 -15.92
C GLY A 521 -18.78 14.05 -16.93
N ASP A 522 -17.79 14.64 -17.60
CA ASP A 522 -16.87 13.96 -18.51
C ASP A 522 -15.58 13.47 -17.83
N GLY A 523 -15.45 13.68 -16.51
CA GLY A 523 -14.28 13.30 -15.74
C GLY A 523 -13.19 14.37 -15.67
N THR A 524 -13.46 15.57 -16.19
CA THR A 524 -12.57 16.72 -16.00
C THR A 524 -12.71 17.27 -14.58
N VAL A 525 -11.58 17.52 -13.93
CA VAL A 525 -11.44 18.23 -12.66
C VAL A 525 -10.72 19.55 -12.93
N GLU A 526 -11.34 20.65 -12.51
CA GLU A 526 -10.73 21.97 -12.48
C GLU A 526 -10.36 22.30 -11.03
N HIS A 527 -9.06 22.45 -10.74
CA HIS A 527 -8.55 22.79 -9.41
C HIS A 527 -7.94 24.20 -9.42
N VAL A 528 -8.42 25.05 -8.51
CA VAL A 528 -8.02 26.46 -8.38
C VAL A 528 -7.72 26.76 -6.92
N ILE A 529 -6.65 27.52 -6.67
CA ILE A 529 -6.33 28.03 -5.33
C ILE A 529 -6.56 29.53 -5.29
N GLU A 530 -7.29 30.00 -4.28
CA GLU A 530 -7.51 31.40 -3.98
C GLU A 530 -6.79 31.77 -2.68
N ILE A 531 -5.95 32.80 -2.71
CA ILE A 531 -5.17 33.24 -1.55
C ILE A 531 -5.59 34.67 -1.18
N THR A 532 -6.01 34.84 0.07
CA THR A 532 -6.50 36.11 0.61
C THR A 532 -5.54 36.65 1.67
N ASN A 533 -5.10 37.91 1.52
CA ASN A 533 -4.39 38.63 2.57
C ASN A 533 -5.40 39.32 3.49
N LEU A 534 -5.55 38.82 4.71
CA LEU A 534 -6.51 39.32 5.68
C LEU A 534 -5.98 40.50 6.51
N SER A 535 -4.72 40.89 6.34
CA SER A 535 -4.15 42.03 7.04
C SER A 535 -4.41 43.36 6.33
N THR A 536 -4.11 44.45 7.04
CA THR A 536 -4.10 45.81 6.48
C THR A 536 -2.73 46.18 5.88
N ASN A 537 -1.76 45.27 5.90
CA ASN A 537 -0.41 45.48 5.38
C ASN A 537 -0.18 44.60 4.15
N ILE A 538 0.80 44.97 3.32
CA ILE A 538 1.26 44.10 2.23
C ILE A 538 1.89 42.85 2.87
N ALA A 539 1.44 41.66 2.47
CA ALA A 539 2.10 40.42 2.90
C ALA A 539 3.47 40.31 2.21
N ALA A 540 4.45 39.70 2.91
CA ALA A 540 5.88 39.67 2.57
C ALA A 540 6.21 39.60 1.06
N SER A 541 7.29 40.28 0.66
CA SER A 541 7.79 40.26 -0.72
C SER A 541 8.29 38.87 -1.08
N GLU A 542 7.64 38.26 -2.08
CA GLU A 542 7.96 36.95 -2.72
C GLU A 542 7.47 35.71 -1.95
N LEU A 543 6.14 35.53 -1.93
CA LEU A 543 5.52 34.27 -1.49
C LEU A 543 5.43 33.30 -2.69
N TRP A 544 5.73 32.02 -2.46
CA TRP A 544 5.61 30.94 -3.45
C TRP A 544 4.50 29.97 -3.07
N LEU A 545 3.87 29.35 -4.07
CA LEU A 545 2.90 28.28 -3.93
C LEU A 545 3.40 27.05 -4.68
N ALA A 546 3.36 25.89 -4.02
CA ALA A 546 3.56 24.58 -4.63
C ALA A 546 2.28 23.76 -4.51
N GLN A 547 1.90 23.10 -5.61
CA GLN A 547 0.79 22.16 -5.68
C GLN A 547 1.33 20.83 -6.20
N GLY A 548 1.01 19.73 -5.51
CA GLY A 548 1.53 18.41 -5.86
C GLY A 548 0.49 17.54 -6.53
N PHE A 549 0.91 16.62 -7.40
CA PHE A 549 0.09 15.49 -7.82
C PHE A 549 0.91 14.21 -7.92
N GLY A 550 0.26 13.09 -7.65
CA GLY A 550 0.78 11.74 -7.79
C GLY A 550 -0.15 10.92 -8.69
N HIS A 551 0.39 10.42 -9.80
CA HIS A 551 -0.32 9.58 -10.75
C HIS A 551 0.63 8.57 -11.37
N HIS A 552 0.27 7.28 -11.35
CA HIS A 552 1.06 6.27 -12.04
C HIS A 552 1.07 6.56 -13.55
N LEU A 553 2.24 6.92 -14.08
CA LEU A 553 2.40 7.22 -15.51
C LEU A 553 2.42 5.93 -16.34
N GLN A 554 1.26 5.50 -16.83
CA GLN A 554 1.15 4.41 -17.80
C GLN A 554 1.28 4.95 -19.21
N ARG A 555 2.39 4.60 -19.88
CA ARG A 555 2.75 5.06 -21.23
C ARG A 555 2.62 6.59 -21.41
N PRO A 556 3.40 7.38 -20.64
CA PRO A 556 3.29 8.82 -20.69
C PRO A 556 3.66 9.37 -22.07
N ILE A 557 2.93 10.41 -22.48
CA ILE A 557 3.19 11.24 -23.66
C ILE A 557 3.48 12.65 -23.17
N LEU A 558 4.70 13.11 -23.42
CA LEU A 558 5.25 14.34 -22.86
C LEU A 558 5.76 15.27 -23.97
N PRO A 559 5.45 16.58 -23.93
CA PRO A 559 6.07 17.59 -24.78
C PRO A 559 7.48 17.94 -24.24
N TYR A 560 8.52 17.26 -24.73
CA TYR A 560 9.89 17.35 -24.22
C TYR A 560 10.87 17.82 -25.31
N GLN A 561 11.65 18.86 -25.04
CA GLN A 561 12.62 19.48 -25.96
C GLN A 561 12.04 19.81 -27.35
N GLY A 562 10.79 20.27 -27.41
CA GLY A 562 10.11 20.62 -28.66
C GLY A 562 9.64 19.41 -29.48
N ARG A 563 9.58 18.22 -28.87
CA ARG A 563 9.06 16.98 -29.46
C ARG A 563 7.99 16.38 -28.55
N TYR A 564 7.16 15.50 -29.11
CA TYR A 564 6.23 14.70 -28.32
C TYR A 564 6.83 13.31 -28.16
N VAL A 565 7.21 12.98 -26.92
CA VAL A 565 7.88 11.73 -26.58
C VAL A 565 6.85 10.82 -25.93
N GLU A 566 6.58 9.69 -26.56
CA GLU A 566 5.84 8.57 -25.96
C GLU A 566 6.84 7.54 -25.44
N VAL A 567 6.60 7.00 -24.26
CA VAL A 567 7.46 5.97 -23.66
C VAL A 567 6.60 4.75 -23.26
N PRO A 568 7.12 3.51 -23.36
CA PRO A 568 6.44 2.33 -22.81
C PRO A 568 6.12 2.44 -21.31
N ALA A 569 5.24 1.59 -20.78
CA ALA A 569 4.84 1.67 -19.37
C ALA A 569 5.99 1.33 -18.40
N SER A 570 6.91 0.44 -18.79
CA SER A 570 8.00 -0.03 -17.90
C SER A 570 9.32 0.73 -18.04
N TYR A 571 9.44 1.67 -18.98
CA TYR A 571 10.63 2.48 -19.17
C TYR A 571 10.21 3.94 -19.24
N GLY A 572 10.84 4.85 -18.51
CA GLY A 572 10.45 6.28 -18.54
C GLY A 572 9.17 6.64 -17.79
N SER A 573 8.56 5.73 -17.03
CA SER A 573 7.39 6.00 -16.17
C SER A 573 7.74 6.57 -14.80
N GLU A 574 8.99 6.38 -14.35
CA GLU A 574 9.50 6.99 -13.12
C GLU A 574 9.71 8.50 -13.30
N TYR A 575 9.29 9.29 -12.32
CA TYR A 575 9.39 10.75 -12.36
C TYR A 575 10.85 11.23 -12.43
N GLU A 576 11.79 10.52 -11.79
CA GLU A 576 13.21 10.88 -11.73
C GLU A 576 13.92 10.93 -13.10
N TYR A 577 13.30 10.39 -14.16
CA TYR A 577 13.89 10.40 -15.50
C TYR A 577 13.66 11.71 -16.27
N TRP A 578 12.79 12.60 -15.78
CA TRP A 578 12.34 13.78 -16.52
C TRP A 578 12.80 15.07 -15.88
N ASP A 579 13.34 15.98 -16.69
CA ASP A 579 13.66 17.34 -16.28
C ASP A 579 12.52 18.28 -16.67
N GLY A 580 11.91 18.93 -15.67
CA GLY A 580 10.81 19.85 -15.89
C GLY A 580 11.17 21.08 -16.73
N GLU A 581 12.43 21.54 -16.72
CA GLU A 581 12.87 22.68 -17.53
C GLU A 581 12.88 22.36 -19.03
N LEU A 582 12.93 21.07 -19.37
CA LEU A 582 12.97 20.60 -20.75
C LEU A 582 11.56 20.38 -21.34
N PHE A 583 10.49 20.62 -20.58
CA PHE A 583 9.13 20.60 -21.12
C PHE A 583 8.89 21.79 -22.05
N SER A 584 8.44 21.51 -23.27
CA SER A 584 8.11 22.54 -24.26
C SER A 584 6.66 23.03 -24.21
N GLU A 585 5.77 22.28 -23.53
CA GLU A 585 4.36 22.65 -23.34
C GLU A 585 3.88 22.19 -21.95
N ASN A 586 2.86 22.85 -21.39
CA ASN A 586 2.40 22.66 -20.00
C ASN A 586 1.30 21.58 -19.88
N TRP A 587 1.57 20.38 -20.41
CA TRP A 587 0.66 19.25 -20.28
C TRP A 587 1.40 17.91 -20.27
N LEU A 588 0.76 16.91 -19.67
CA LEU A 588 1.18 15.52 -19.59
C LEU A 588 -0.03 14.61 -19.85
N PHE A 589 0.16 13.52 -20.58
CA PHE A 589 -0.92 12.58 -20.90
C PHE A 589 -0.46 11.15 -20.64
N SER A 590 -1.31 10.33 -20.02
CA SER A 590 -1.06 8.93 -19.66
C SER A 590 -2.14 8.06 -20.32
N ARG A 591 -1.72 7.02 -21.04
CA ARG A 591 -2.60 6.08 -21.75
C ARG A 591 -2.88 4.89 -20.85
N ASP A 592 -3.80 5.10 -19.92
CA ASP A 592 -4.35 4.05 -19.05
C ASP A 592 -5.48 3.29 -19.78
N GLU A 593 -5.62 1.99 -19.50
CA GLU A 593 -6.57 1.09 -20.17
C GLU A 593 -8.03 1.36 -19.76
N GLU A 594 -8.26 1.82 -18.53
CA GLU A 594 -9.60 2.13 -18.02
C GLU A 594 -10.11 3.50 -18.50
N GLY A 595 -9.19 4.35 -18.95
CA GLY A 595 -9.43 5.66 -19.52
C GLY A 595 -8.19 6.54 -19.44
N PRO A 596 -7.83 7.28 -20.50
CA PRO A 596 -6.61 8.09 -20.46
C PRO A 596 -6.69 9.19 -19.40
N TRP A 597 -5.55 9.46 -18.78
CA TRP A 597 -5.37 10.59 -17.89
C TRP A 597 -4.67 11.75 -18.61
N GLY A 598 -5.14 12.96 -18.36
CA GLY A 598 -4.54 14.19 -18.87
C GLY A 598 -4.37 15.19 -17.74
N ILE A 599 -3.20 15.80 -17.63
CA ILE A 599 -2.92 16.88 -16.68
C ILE A 599 -2.36 18.08 -17.44
N CYS A 600 -2.92 19.26 -17.24
CA CYS A 600 -2.36 20.50 -17.79
C CYS A 600 -2.47 21.65 -16.80
N TRP A 601 -1.55 22.61 -16.94
CA TRP A 601 -1.38 23.70 -16.00
C TRP A 601 -1.04 25.02 -16.74
N PRO A 602 -1.17 26.18 -16.08
CA PRO A 602 -0.85 27.46 -16.70
C PRO A 602 0.64 27.61 -17.05
N GLU A 603 0.97 28.43 -18.05
CA GLU A 603 2.34 28.59 -18.56
C GLU A 603 3.30 29.19 -17.51
N GLU A 604 2.78 29.93 -16.54
CA GLU A 604 3.54 30.55 -15.45
C GLU A 604 3.98 29.58 -14.34
N TYR A 605 3.55 28.32 -14.39
CA TYR A 605 3.94 27.30 -13.41
C TYR A 605 5.17 26.54 -13.86
N LEU A 606 6.11 26.38 -12.92
CA LEU A 606 7.28 25.55 -13.08
C LEU A 606 6.94 24.13 -12.62
N ILE A 607 7.14 23.16 -13.50
CA ILE A 607 6.98 21.74 -13.17
C ILE A 607 8.30 21.19 -12.62
N ASN A 608 8.23 20.52 -11.47
CA ASN A 608 9.35 19.92 -10.79
C ASN A 608 9.03 18.44 -10.52
N PHE A 609 9.82 17.54 -11.10
CA PHE A 609 9.72 16.12 -10.81
C PHE A 609 10.50 15.80 -9.53
N GLN A 610 9.84 15.15 -8.56
CA GLN A 610 10.48 14.59 -7.38
C GLN A 610 10.43 13.05 -7.48
N TYR A 611 11.05 12.36 -6.53
CA TYR A 611 11.21 10.90 -6.58
C TYR A 611 9.88 10.11 -6.72
N TRP A 612 8.79 10.61 -6.14
CA TRP A 612 7.49 9.91 -6.10
C TRP A 612 6.28 10.81 -6.43
N ASN A 613 6.48 12.09 -6.72
CA ASN A 613 5.42 13.01 -7.10
C ASN A 613 5.92 14.11 -8.05
N VAL A 614 4.99 14.89 -8.58
CA VAL A 614 5.27 16.11 -9.36
C VAL A 614 4.78 17.32 -8.57
N SER A 615 5.56 18.39 -8.56
CA SER A 615 5.18 19.67 -7.98
C SER A 615 5.10 20.77 -9.04
N LEU A 616 4.01 21.52 -9.02
CA LEU A 616 3.78 22.71 -9.83
C LEU A 616 3.95 23.95 -8.95
N GLU A 617 4.97 24.75 -9.25
CA GLU A 617 5.35 25.92 -8.47
C GLU A 617 5.03 27.22 -9.20
N THR A 618 4.52 28.20 -8.46
CA THR A 618 4.29 29.55 -8.99
C THR A 618 4.64 30.62 -7.96
N ASN A 619 5.13 31.77 -8.45
CA ASN A 619 5.45 32.93 -7.62
C ASN A 619 4.23 33.84 -7.51
N LEU A 620 3.77 34.08 -6.29
CA LEU A 620 2.57 34.87 -6.00
C LEU A 620 2.84 36.39 -6.01
N GLY A 621 4.12 36.78 -5.99
CA GLY A 621 4.57 38.15 -5.84
C GLY A 621 4.14 38.75 -4.49
N THR A 622 3.74 40.02 -4.51
CA THR A 622 3.15 40.70 -3.35
C THR A 622 1.61 40.57 -3.34
N LEU A 623 1.04 40.43 -2.14
CA LEU A 623 -0.41 40.43 -1.93
C LEU A 623 -0.82 41.74 -1.24
N GLU A 624 -1.64 42.52 -1.93
CA GLU A 624 -2.16 43.80 -1.41
C GLU A 624 -3.06 43.58 -0.18
N PRO A 625 -3.16 44.56 0.73
CA PRO A 625 -4.04 44.48 1.90
C PRO A 625 -5.48 44.15 1.50
N ARG A 626 -6.11 43.19 2.18
CA ARG A 626 -7.51 42.79 1.97
C ARG A 626 -7.83 42.34 0.54
N SER A 627 -6.82 41.97 -0.25
CA SER A 627 -7.01 41.47 -1.60
C SER A 627 -7.00 39.94 -1.63
N SER A 628 -7.67 39.40 -2.64
CA SER A 628 -7.65 37.99 -2.98
C SER A 628 -7.12 37.83 -4.42
N LYS A 629 -6.33 36.80 -4.67
CA LYS A 629 -5.84 36.40 -6.00
C LYS A 629 -6.06 34.91 -6.21
N LYS A 630 -6.37 34.53 -7.46
CA LYS A 630 -6.58 33.16 -7.90
C LYS A 630 -5.38 32.64 -8.67
N TYR A 631 -5.08 31.36 -8.50
CA TYR A 631 -3.97 30.64 -9.10
C TYR A 631 -4.48 29.32 -9.69
N GLY A 632 -4.05 29.01 -10.91
CA GLY A 632 -4.57 27.91 -11.72
C GLY A 632 -5.41 28.44 -12.89
N PRO A 633 -6.35 27.64 -13.42
CA PRO A 633 -6.68 26.28 -13.01
C PRO A 633 -5.61 25.26 -13.41
N ILE A 634 -5.43 24.25 -12.57
CA ILE A 634 -4.84 22.97 -12.97
C ILE A 634 -6.02 22.09 -13.41
N TYR A 635 -5.90 21.49 -14.60
CA TYR A 635 -6.89 20.53 -15.08
C TYR A 635 -6.35 19.13 -14.98
N LEU A 636 -7.19 18.23 -14.46
CA LEU A 636 -6.97 16.78 -14.45
C LEU A 636 -8.16 16.15 -15.17
N THR A 637 -7.95 15.22 -16.09
CA THR A 637 -9.04 14.61 -16.87
C THR A 637 -8.89 13.11 -16.86
N HIS A 638 -9.98 12.37 -16.62
CA HIS A 638 -10.00 10.91 -16.77
C HIS A 638 -11.03 10.48 -17.81
N GLY A 639 -10.57 9.99 -18.96
CA GLY A 639 -11.43 9.54 -20.07
C GLY A 639 -12.16 10.66 -20.81
N GLY A 640 -12.02 11.93 -20.40
CA GLY A 640 -12.63 13.08 -21.07
C GLY A 640 -12.06 13.35 -22.47
N TYR A 641 -10.79 12.96 -22.71
CA TYR A 641 -10.10 13.10 -23.99
C TYR A 641 -9.50 11.77 -24.43
N PRO A 642 -10.04 11.08 -25.44
CA PRO A 642 -9.59 9.76 -25.87
C PRO A 642 -8.20 9.75 -26.52
N SER A 643 -7.69 10.91 -26.94
CA SER A 643 -6.37 11.03 -27.56
C SER A 643 -5.56 12.18 -26.97
N TRP A 644 -4.25 11.99 -26.84
CA TRP A 644 -3.33 13.05 -26.40
C TRP A 644 -3.37 14.27 -27.33
N LYS A 645 -3.76 14.09 -28.60
CA LYS A 645 -3.95 15.19 -29.55
C LYS A 645 -5.14 16.06 -29.16
N GLU A 646 -6.24 15.43 -28.72
CA GLU A 646 -7.43 16.13 -28.21
C GLU A 646 -7.13 16.82 -26.89
N PHE A 647 -6.43 16.13 -26.01
CA PHE A 647 -6.00 16.72 -24.76
C PHE A 647 -5.03 17.90 -24.96
N ARG A 648 -4.04 17.78 -25.85
CA ARG A 648 -3.17 18.90 -26.24
C ARG A 648 -3.97 20.05 -26.84
N ALA A 649 -4.91 19.77 -27.74
CA ALA A 649 -5.77 20.78 -28.34
C ALA A 649 -6.58 21.53 -27.27
N PHE A 650 -7.09 20.83 -26.26
CA PHE A 650 -7.70 21.44 -25.07
C PHE A 650 -6.70 22.28 -24.27
N ALA A 651 -5.55 21.71 -23.90
CA ALA A 651 -4.51 22.38 -23.11
C ALA A 651 -3.96 23.64 -23.80
N ARG A 652 -3.80 23.62 -25.13
CA ARG A 652 -3.31 24.73 -25.96
C ARG A 652 -4.41 25.63 -26.50
N LYS A 653 -5.68 25.21 -26.42
CA LYS A 653 -6.85 25.87 -27.04
C LYS A 653 -6.74 25.97 -28.57
N GLU A 654 -6.33 24.88 -29.23
CA GLU A 654 -6.10 24.74 -30.68
C GLU A 654 -7.06 23.71 -31.34
N ALA A 655 -7.09 23.61 -32.68
CA ALA A 655 -8.01 22.71 -33.42
C ALA A 655 -7.41 21.30 -33.72
N LEU A 656 -8.26 20.27 -33.79
CA LEU A 656 -7.89 18.85 -33.96
C LEU A 656 -7.81 18.38 -35.44
N GLN A 657 -7.02 17.34 -35.75
CA GLN A 657 -7.05 16.55 -37.00
C GLN A 657 -7.05 15.02 -36.72
N ALA A 658 -7.75 14.20 -37.53
CA ALA A 658 -8.19 12.82 -37.20
C ALA A 658 -7.61 11.66 -38.08
N ASP A 659 -7.48 10.43 -37.52
CA ASP A 659 -7.84 9.10 -38.14
C ASP A 659 -7.63 7.84 -37.21
N LEU A 660 -8.23 6.68 -37.63
CA LEU A 660 -8.95 5.53 -36.96
C LEU A 660 -8.18 4.18 -36.60
N SER A 661 -8.88 3.16 -36.00
CA SER A 661 -8.63 1.67 -36.17
C SER A 661 -9.81 0.68 -35.78
N LEU A 662 -9.67 -0.65 -36.08
CA LEU A 662 -10.69 -1.75 -36.26
C LEU A 662 -10.69 -2.93 -35.22
N THR A 663 -11.66 -3.89 -35.33
CA THR A 663 -11.93 -5.05 -34.41
C THR A 663 -12.30 -6.39 -35.13
N SER A 664 -12.11 -7.58 -34.48
CA SER A 664 -12.26 -8.97 -35.04
C SER A 664 -13.58 -9.70 -34.70
N HIS A 665 -13.88 -10.86 -35.32
CA HIS A 665 -15.22 -11.51 -35.37
C HIS A 665 -15.31 -13.07 -35.38
N LEU A 666 -14.19 -13.80 -35.45
CA LEU A 666 -14.13 -15.28 -35.57
C LEU A 666 -13.60 -15.95 -34.29
N GLU A 667 -14.15 -17.10 -33.90
CA GLU A 667 -13.73 -17.86 -32.70
C GLU A 667 -13.30 -19.30 -33.03
N LEU A 668 -12.24 -19.78 -32.35
CA LEU A 668 -11.76 -21.16 -32.36
C LEU A 668 -11.96 -21.81 -30.99
N THR A 669 -12.49 -23.04 -30.97
CA THR A 669 -12.63 -23.85 -29.75
C THR A 669 -12.03 -25.24 -29.98
N ALA A 670 -11.28 -25.77 -29.01
CA ALA A 670 -10.76 -27.14 -29.03
C ALA A 670 -11.17 -27.88 -27.77
N ASN A 671 -11.38 -29.21 -27.88
CA ASN A 671 -11.74 -30.11 -26.78
C ASN A 671 -12.87 -29.54 -25.89
N LYS A 672 -13.93 -29.02 -26.51
CA LYS A 672 -15.08 -28.39 -25.82
C LYS A 672 -14.66 -27.28 -24.82
N ARG A 673 -13.64 -26.50 -25.18
CA ARG A 673 -13.06 -25.42 -24.35
C ARG A 673 -12.37 -25.91 -23.08
N ASN A 674 -11.89 -27.15 -23.07
CA ASN A 674 -11.04 -27.68 -22.01
C ASN A 674 -9.59 -27.82 -22.52
N PRO A 675 -8.63 -27.07 -21.96
CA PRO A 675 -7.25 -27.12 -22.43
C PRO A 675 -6.56 -28.47 -22.10
N PHE A 676 -7.11 -29.32 -21.21
CA PHE A 676 -6.54 -30.61 -20.86
C PHE A 676 -7.19 -31.77 -21.59
N VAL A 677 -6.38 -32.56 -22.30
CA VAL A 677 -6.84 -33.64 -23.17
C VAL A 677 -6.57 -34.99 -22.54
N ILE A 678 -7.64 -35.71 -22.20
CA ILE A 678 -7.58 -37.10 -21.70
C ILE A 678 -7.78 -38.11 -22.84
N ALA A 679 -8.67 -37.79 -23.78
CA ALA A 679 -9.01 -38.65 -24.91
C ALA A 679 -7.88 -38.75 -25.95
N ASP A 680 -7.90 -39.82 -26.75
CA ASP A 680 -6.91 -40.05 -27.82
C ASP A 680 -7.15 -39.16 -29.07
N GLU A 681 -8.32 -38.52 -29.15
CA GLU A 681 -8.72 -37.61 -30.23
C GLU A 681 -9.17 -36.26 -29.66
N VAL A 682 -8.82 -35.17 -30.36
CA VAL A 682 -9.16 -33.79 -30.02
C VAL A 682 -10.14 -33.25 -31.05
N ASP A 683 -11.34 -32.92 -30.60
CA ASP A 683 -12.35 -32.23 -31.42
C ASP A 683 -12.03 -30.73 -31.48
N ILE A 684 -12.00 -30.17 -32.68
CA ILE A 684 -11.72 -28.74 -32.94
C ILE A 684 -12.93 -28.16 -33.70
N GLN A 685 -13.39 -26.97 -33.31
CA GLN A 685 -14.51 -26.29 -33.93
C GLN A 685 -14.21 -24.80 -34.13
N VAL A 686 -14.49 -24.29 -35.33
CA VAL A 686 -14.41 -22.86 -35.68
C VAL A 686 -15.82 -22.32 -35.89
N LYS A 687 -16.11 -21.12 -35.37
CA LYS A 687 -17.41 -20.47 -35.44
C LYS A 687 -17.31 -18.99 -35.86
N GLU A 688 -18.15 -18.60 -36.81
CA GLU A 688 -18.36 -17.21 -37.24
C GLU A 688 -19.54 -16.58 -36.49
N TYR A 689 -19.34 -15.39 -35.93
CA TYR A 689 -20.35 -14.65 -35.17
C TYR A 689 -21.04 -13.54 -35.97
N LYS A 690 -20.49 -13.14 -37.12
CA LYS A 690 -21.21 -12.33 -38.10
C LYS A 690 -22.29 -13.17 -38.80
N MET A 691 -23.30 -12.49 -39.35
CA MET A 691 -24.27 -13.10 -40.27
C MET A 691 -23.62 -13.30 -41.66
N GLN A 692 -22.51 -14.05 -41.70
CA GLN A 692 -21.77 -14.43 -42.91
C GLN A 692 -21.40 -15.92 -42.82
N TYR A 693 -21.34 -16.60 -43.96
CA TYR A 693 -20.93 -18.00 -44.04
C TYR A 693 -19.40 -18.11 -44.10
N LEU A 694 -18.85 -19.23 -43.62
CA LEU A 694 -17.42 -19.56 -43.68
C LEU A 694 -17.01 -19.95 -45.12
N GLU A 695 -17.11 -19.04 -46.10
CA GLU A 695 -16.77 -19.32 -47.50
C GLU A 695 -15.25 -19.28 -47.76
N GLY A 696 -14.59 -20.44 -47.74
CA GLY A 696 -13.13 -20.54 -47.92
C GLY A 696 -12.54 -21.90 -47.57
N GLU A 697 -11.21 -21.97 -47.50
CA GLU A 697 -10.46 -23.15 -47.04
C GLU A 697 -10.04 -22.96 -45.57
N LEU A 698 -10.41 -23.90 -44.70
CA LEU A 698 -9.93 -23.99 -43.32
C LEU A 698 -8.96 -25.16 -43.18
N ILE A 699 -7.76 -24.91 -42.65
CA ILE A 699 -6.72 -25.92 -42.45
C ILE A 699 -6.38 -26.02 -40.96
N ALA A 700 -6.78 -27.12 -40.32
CA ALA A 700 -6.43 -27.41 -38.94
C ALA A 700 -5.14 -28.25 -38.87
N SER A 701 -4.24 -27.89 -37.95
CA SER A 701 -2.96 -28.58 -37.75
C SER A 701 -2.44 -28.45 -36.31
N LEU A 702 -1.58 -29.39 -35.91
CA LEU A 702 -0.79 -29.30 -34.68
C LEU A 702 0.59 -28.75 -35.00
N GLN A 703 1.09 -27.83 -34.17
CA GLN A 703 2.39 -27.18 -34.40
C GLN A 703 3.56 -28.16 -34.33
N ASN A 704 3.52 -29.12 -33.40
CA ASN A 704 4.58 -30.12 -33.24
C ASN A 704 4.25 -31.47 -33.91
N GLY A 705 3.01 -31.67 -34.37
CA GLY A 705 2.57 -32.89 -35.05
C GLY A 705 2.92 -32.90 -36.54
N ALA A 706 3.94 -33.67 -36.93
CA ALA A 706 4.47 -33.67 -38.29
C ALA A 706 3.55 -34.21 -39.41
N SER A 707 2.33 -34.71 -39.12
CA SER A 707 1.58 -35.54 -40.10
C SER A 707 0.05 -35.40 -40.18
N SER A 708 -0.62 -34.56 -39.37
CA SER A 708 -2.10 -34.49 -39.34
C SER A 708 -2.65 -33.11 -39.68
N LYS A 709 -2.49 -32.70 -40.95
CA LYS A 709 -3.25 -31.55 -41.49
C LYS A 709 -4.60 -32.04 -42.00
N GLN A 710 -5.68 -31.44 -41.51
CA GLN A 710 -7.02 -31.64 -42.06
C GLN A 710 -7.49 -30.34 -42.70
N SER A 711 -7.85 -30.42 -43.99
CA SER A 711 -8.36 -29.29 -44.75
C SER A 711 -9.85 -29.51 -45.06
N GLN A 712 -10.67 -28.51 -44.82
CA GLN A 712 -12.05 -28.47 -45.30
C GLN A 712 -12.23 -27.26 -46.22
N LEU A 713 -12.79 -27.50 -47.40
CA LEU A 713 -13.23 -26.45 -48.30
C LEU A 713 -14.73 -26.28 -48.13
N ILE A 714 -15.16 -25.06 -47.81
CA ILE A 714 -16.57 -24.72 -47.58
C ILE A 714 -17.00 -23.75 -48.68
N THR A 715 -18.00 -24.14 -49.46
CA THR A 715 -18.56 -23.34 -50.55
C THR A 715 -19.78 -22.54 -50.09
N GLU A 716 -20.09 -21.43 -50.78
CA GLU A 716 -21.23 -20.55 -50.49
C GLU A 716 -22.57 -21.33 -50.35
N ASP A 717 -22.78 -22.35 -51.20
CA ASP A 717 -23.98 -23.21 -51.20
C ASP A 717 -24.19 -24.02 -49.90
N GLU A 718 -23.17 -24.15 -49.04
CA GLU A 718 -23.28 -24.95 -47.81
C GLU A 718 -23.90 -24.16 -46.63
N GLU A 719 -23.96 -22.82 -46.70
CA GLU A 719 -24.53 -21.94 -45.67
C GLU A 719 -24.02 -22.20 -44.23
N LYS A 720 -22.79 -22.71 -44.08
CA LYS A 720 -22.22 -23.09 -42.78
C LYS A 720 -21.58 -21.90 -42.06
N ALA A 721 -22.00 -21.66 -40.82
CA ALA A 721 -21.34 -20.74 -39.89
C ALA A 721 -20.38 -21.45 -38.91
N GLU A 722 -20.30 -22.78 -38.97
CA GLU A 722 -19.47 -23.62 -38.09
C GLU A 722 -18.81 -24.76 -38.88
N SER A 723 -17.57 -25.12 -38.51
CA SER A 723 -16.82 -26.24 -39.07
C SER A 723 -16.09 -27.01 -37.97
N SER A 724 -15.96 -28.33 -38.11
CA SER A 724 -15.31 -29.20 -37.12
C SER A 724 -14.26 -30.14 -37.72
N PHE A 725 -13.23 -30.43 -36.93
CA PHE A 725 -12.09 -31.29 -37.24
C PHE A 725 -11.83 -32.24 -36.06
N THR A 726 -11.22 -33.39 -36.33
CA THR A 726 -10.81 -34.34 -35.28
C THR A 726 -9.36 -34.73 -35.52
N ILE A 727 -8.47 -34.37 -34.60
CA ILE A 727 -7.03 -34.63 -34.71
C ILE A 727 -6.59 -35.58 -33.60
N SER A 728 -5.75 -36.56 -33.93
CA SER A 728 -5.17 -37.48 -32.93
C SER A 728 -4.24 -36.74 -31.96
N ARG A 729 -4.31 -37.14 -30.70
CA ARG A 729 -3.48 -36.63 -29.60
C ARG A 729 -1.98 -36.77 -29.89
N CYS A 730 -1.20 -35.74 -29.51
CA CYS A 730 0.26 -35.72 -29.63
C CYS A 730 0.92 -36.41 -28.41
N GLU A 731 2.11 -37.01 -28.61
CA GLU A 731 2.93 -37.57 -27.52
C GLU A 731 3.66 -36.51 -26.69
N SER A 732 3.70 -35.26 -27.15
CA SER A 732 4.29 -34.12 -26.44
C SER A 732 3.50 -33.77 -25.17
N SER A 733 4.17 -33.16 -24.18
CA SER A 733 3.55 -32.68 -22.93
C SER A 733 2.63 -31.47 -23.14
N TYR A 734 2.76 -30.78 -24.29
CA TYR A 734 1.83 -29.76 -24.79
C TYR A 734 1.91 -29.64 -26.32
N ASP A 735 0.88 -29.10 -26.95
CA ASP A 735 0.86 -28.74 -28.38
C ASP A 735 -0.03 -27.51 -28.63
N ILE A 736 0.12 -26.88 -29.79
CA ILE A 736 -0.70 -25.74 -30.22
C ILE A 736 -1.51 -26.17 -31.44
N VAL A 737 -2.83 -26.09 -31.31
CA VAL A 737 -3.77 -26.23 -32.42
C VAL A 737 -3.78 -24.92 -33.19
N ASN A 738 -3.41 -24.96 -34.47
CA ASN A 738 -3.50 -23.84 -35.39
C ASN A 738 -4.58 -24.14 -36.43
N VAL A 739 -5.46 -23.16 -36.66
CA VAL A 739 -6.39 -23.17 -37.79
C VAL A 739 -6.11 -21.97 -38.67
N ASP A 740 -5.62 -22.23 -39.88
CA ASP A 740 -5.41 -21.21 -40.90
C ASP A 740 -6.67 -21.14 -41.77
N GLY A 741 -7.32 -19.97 -41.81
CA GLY A 741 -8.47 -19.69 -42.66
C GLY A 741 -8.08 -18.86 -43.86
N ARG A 742 -8.31 -19.38 -45.07
CA ARG A 742 -8.10 -18.70 -46.34
C ARG A 742 -9.46 -18.40 -46.98
N PHE A 743 -9.93 -17.19 -46.75
CA PHE A 743 -11.19 -16.69 -47.31
C PHE A 743 -10.91 -15.82 -48.53
N ALA A 744 -11.93 -15.58 -49.37
CA ALA A 744 -11.78 -14.77 -50.58
C ALA A 744 -11.31 -13.32 -50.32
N THR A 745 -11.59 -12.77 -49.13
CA THR A 745 -11.33 -11.37 -48.77
C THR A 745 -10.14 -11.17 -47.84
N HIS A 746 -9.71 -12.20 -47.12
CA HIS A 746 -8.66 -12.13 -46.11
C HIS A 746 -8.15 -13.52 -45.71
N GLU A 747 -6.97 -13.55 -45.09
CA GLU A 747 -6.47 -14.72 -44.38
C GLU A 747 -6.50 -14.44 -42.87
N ILE A 748 -6.79 -15.46 -42.08
CA ILE A 748 -6.77 -15.39 -40.62
C ILE A 748 -6.09 -16.62 -40.04
N GLN A 749 -5.48 -16.46 -38.88
CA GLN A 749 -4.90 -17.56 -38.13
C GLN A 749 -5.46 -17.56 -36.71
N LEU A 750 -6.04 -18.69 -36.31
CA LEU A 750 -6.58 -18.91 -34.97
C LEU A 750 -5.75 -19.97 -34.25
N ARG A 751 -5.52 -19.79 -32.95
CA ARG A 751 -4.63 -20.66 -32.16
C ARG A 751 -5.22 -21.00 -30.80
N THR A 752 -5.01 -22.23 -30.33
CA THR A 752 -5.34 -22.63 -28.96
C THR A 752 -4.38 -23.71 -28.44
N ALA A 753 -3.94 -23.60 -27.18
CA ALA A 753 -3.01 -24.52 -26.56
C ALA A 753 -3.75 -25.70 -25.93
N ILE A 754 -3.19 -26.91 -26.08
CA ILE A 754 -3.69 -28.14 -25.49
C ILE A 754 -2.60 -28.87 -24.69
N PHE A 755 -3.00 -29.49 -23.58
CA PHE A 755 -2.12 -30.17 -22.63
C PHE A 755 -2.57 -31.62 -22.43
N PRO A 756 -1.88 -32.60 -23.03
CA PRO A 756 -2.22 -34.00 -22.87
C PRO A 756 -1.98 -34.50 -21.43
N VAL A 757 -3.00 -35.08 -20.79
CA VAL A 757 -2.91 -35.58 -19.41
C VAL A 757 -2.31 -37.00 -19.41
N GLY A 758 -1.25 -37.22 -18.65
CA GLY A 758 -0.58 -38.51 -18.54
C GLY A 758 -1.41 -39.56 -17.77
N HIS A 759 -1.13 -40.85 -18.01
CA HIS A 759 -1.81 -41.96 -17.33
C HIS A 759 -1.29 -42.24 -15.89
N GLY A 760 -0.33 -41.46 -15.40
CA GLY A 760 0.24 -41.59 -14.06
C GLY A 760 -0.61 -40.98 -12.94
N LYS A 761 -0.06 -40.90 -11.73
CA LYS A 761 -0.63 -40.14 -10.59
C LYS A 761 0.39 -39.13 -10.08
N VAL A 762 -0.09 -38.05 -9.47
CA VAL A 762 0.78 -37.14 -8.71
C VAL A 762 1.22 -37.87 -7.44
N LYS A 763 2.54 -38.04 -7.26
CA LYS A 763 3.11 -38.60 -6.04
C LYS A 763 3.10 -37.53 -4.97
N MET A 764 2.61 -37.85 -3.78
CA MET A 764 2.49 -36.94 -2.65
C MET A 764 3.07 -37.62 -1.41
N GLU A 765 4.08 -37.00 -0.80
CA GLU A 765 4.74 -37.55 0.38
C GLU A 765 5.16 -36.46 1.36
N CYS A 766 5.17 -36.81 2.64
CA CYS A 766 5.65 -35.94 3.71
C CYS A 766 6.98 -36.48 4.23
N THR A 767 8.01 -35.65 4.18
CA THR A 767 9.39 -35.97 4.55
C THR A 767 9.90 -34.99 5.59
N GLU A 768 11.03 -35.31 6.23
CA GLU A 768 11.74 -34.37 7.10
C GLU A 768 13.03 -33.95 6.40
N GLU A 769 13.19 -32.66 6.13
CA GLU A 769 14.38 -32.09 5.50
C GLU A 769 14.91 -30.97 6.39
N GLN A 770 16.19 -31.04 6.76
CA GLN A 770 16.88 -30.01 7.57
C GLN A 770 16.17 -29.63 8.88
N GLY A 771 15.43 -30.58 9.48
CA GLY A 771 14.70 -30.41 10.74
C GLY A 771 13.29 -29.82 10.57
N GLU A 772 12.82 -29.63 9.34
CA GLU A 772 11.48 -29.15 9.02
C GLU A 772 10.63 -30.26 8.38
N GLN A 773 9.34 -30.27 8.69
CA GLN A 773 8.37 -31.12 8.00
C GLN A 773 8.08 -30.55 6.62
N VAL A 774 8.39 -31.32 5.58
CA VAL A 774 8.27 -30.93 4.17
C VAL A 774 7.19 -31.77 3.49
N PHE A 775 6.31 -31.10 2.77
CA PHE A 775 5.31 -31.71 1.89
C PHE A 775 5.84 -31.62 0.46
N VAL A 776 5.87 -32.76 -0.23
CA VAL A 776 6.36 -32.88 -1.60
C VAL A 776 5.25 -33.41 -2.50
N ALA A 777 5.05 -32.77 -3.66
CA ALA A 777 4.20 -33.29 -4.72
C ALA A 777 4.96 -33.32 -6.05
N ASP A 778 4.83 -34.41 -6.82
CA ASP A 778 5.60 -34.66 -8.04
C ASP A 778 4.73 -35.34 -9.10
N ASN A 779 4.60 -34.73 -10.28
CA ASN A 779 3.81 -35.27 -11.39
C ASN A 779 4.64 -35.94 -12.51
N GLY A 780 5.94 -36.11 -12.29
CA GLY A 780 6.91 -36.65 -13.24
C GLY A 780 7.68 -35.59 -14.04
N LEU A 781 7.14 -34.38 -14.20
CA LEU A 781 7.80 -33.24 -14.86
C LEU A 781 8.16 -32.14 -13.86
N ILE A 782 7.22 -31.85 -12.97
CA ILE A 782 7.27 -30.80 -11.97
C ILE A 782 7.26 -31.43 -10.58
N GLN A 783 8.18 -30.98 -9.73
CA GLN A 783 8.21 -31.27 -8.30
C GLN A 783 8.09 -29.97 -7.49
N ILE A 784 7.19 -29.95 -6.53
CA ILE A 784 6.93 -28.81 -5.65
C ILE A 784 7.14 -29.19 -4.19
N LYS A 785 7.64 -28.25 -3.37
CA LYS A 785 7.78 -28.45 -1.92
C LYS A 785 7.29 -27.26 -1.08
N ALA A 786 6.67 -27.58 0.05
CA ALA A 786 6.23 -26.61 1.05
C ALA A 786 6.59 -27.06 2.48
N ALA A 787 6.83 -26.10 3.37
CA ALA A 787 7.14 -26.35 4.78
C ALA A 787 6.43 -25.30 5.67
N PRO A 788 5.29 -25.63 6.30
CA PRO A 788 4.43 -24.64 6.96
C PRO A 788 5.10 -23.94 8.16
N ASN A 789 5.97 -24.65 8.87
CA ASN A 789 6.74 -24.10 10.00
C ASN A 789 7.78 -23.05 9.54
N PHE A 790 8.38 -23.27 8.37
CA PHE A 790 9.28 -22.31 7.72
C PHE A 790 8.53 -21.06 7.26
N PHE A 791 7.50 -21.18 6.43
CA PHE A 791 6.66 -20.05 6.01
C PHE A 791 5.37 -20.54 5.33
N SER A 792 4.39 -19.67 5.15
CA SER A 792 3.17 -19.96 4.39
C SER A 792 3.37 -19.76 2.88
N SER A 793 4.42 -20.35 2.31
CA SER A 793 4.74 -20.28 0.88
C SER A 793 5.17 -21.63 0.31
N LEU A 794 5.05 -21.78 -1.01
CA LEU A 794 5.74 -22.82 -1.76
C LEU A 794 7.20 -22.41 -1.97
N TYR A 795 8.14 -23.05 -1.27
CA TYR A 795 9.54 -22.62 -1.27
C TYR A 795 10.37 -23.23 -2.41
N SER A 796 9.88 -24.28 -3.09
CA SER A 796 10.60 -24.98 -4.17
C SER A 796 9.67 -25.36 -5.32
N LEU A 797 10.13 -25.10 -6.55
CA LEU A 797 9.50 -25.47 -7.81
C LEU A 797 10.57 -25.94 -8.79
N VAL A 798 10.66 -27.25 -8.99
CA VAL A 798 11.64 -27.88 -9.85
C VAL A 798 10.94 -28.41 -11.10
N SER A 799 11.38 -27.99 -12.29
CA SER A 799 10.99 -28.60 -13.57
C SER A 799 12.21 -29.20 -14.24
N ASN A 800 12.12 -30.46 -14.68
CA ASN A 800 13.21 -31.17 -15.36
C ASN A 800 14.57 -31.07 -14.63
N GLY A 801 14.54 -31.12 -13.30
CA GLY A 801 15.73 -31.06 -12.44
C GLY A 801 16.30 -29.66 -12.22
N GLN A 802 15.68 -28.60 -12.73
CA GLN A 802 16.09 -27.20 -12.52
C GLN A 802 15.17 -26.50 -11.52
N GLN A 803 15.77 -25.85 -10.51
CA GLN A 803 15.05 -25.00 -9.55
C GLN A 803 14.71 -23.65 -10.17
N TRP A 804 13.46 -23.22 -10.03
CA TRP A 804 12.96 -21.95 -10.58
C TRP A 804 12.73 -20.88 -9.52
N LEU A 805 12.54 -21.25 -8.26
CA LEU A 805 12.28 -20.29 -7.17
C LEU A 805 13.53 -20.03 -6.34
N ALA A 806 13.69 -18.77 -5.91
CA ALA A 806 14.64 -18.38 -4.89
C ALA A 806 14.00 -18.52 -3.51
N SER A 807 14.70 -19.16 -2.56
CA SER A 807 14.24 -19.30 -1.18
C SER A 807 15.40 -19.33 -0.19
N SER A 808 15.14 -18.91 1.06
CA SER A 808 16.08 -19.03 2.18
C SER A 808 15.88 -20.28 3.03
N PHE A 809 15.01 -21.22 2.60
CA PHE A 809 14.74 -22.45 3.35
C PHE A 809 16.06 -23.11 3.83
N PRO A 810 16.17 -23.47 5.13
CA PRO A 810 15.10 -23.57 6.12
C PRO A 810 15.00 -22.37 7.06
N LYS A 811 15.79 -21.29 6.88
CA LYS A 811 15.82 -20.15 7.81
C LYS A 811 15.47 -18.84 7.12
N ARG A 812 14.48 -18.14 7.66
CA ARG A 812 14.10 -16.79 7.21
C ARG A 812 15.26 -15.82 7.47
N GLN A 813 15.48 -14.88 6.55
CA GLN A 813 16.53 -13.86 6.67
C GLN A 813 16.09 -12.56 6.01
N PRO A 814 16.68 -11.39 6.31
CA PRO A 814 16.47 -10.19 5.51
C PRO A 814 17.04 -10.36 4.09
N LYS A 815 16.39 -9.80 3.07
CA LYS A 815 16.90 -9.74 1.70
C LYS A 815 16.30 -8.56 0.94
N SER A 816 17.11 -7.69 0.33
CA SER A 816 16.67 -6.46 -0.34
C SER A 816 15.70 -5.63 0.54
N TRP A 817 14.42 -5.57 0.17
CA TRP A 817 13.38 -4.80 0.88
C TRP A 817 12.70 -5.59 2.00
N TRP A 818 12.73 -6.93 1.92
CA TRP A 818 11.93 -7.83 2.73
C TRP A 818 12.67 -8.30 3.98
N ASN A 819 11.97 -8.30 5.12
CA ASN A 819 12.41 -8.93 6.36
C ASN A 819 11.18 -9.25 7.23
N PRO A 820 10.98 -10.51 7.64
CA PRO A 820 11.71 -11.70 7.19
C PRO A 820 11.41 -12.02 5.72
N TRP A 821 12.44 -12.37 4.94
CA TRP A 821 12.30 -12.94 3.60
C TRP A 821 12.39 -14.47 3.68
N ALA A 822 11.44 -15.16 3.05
CA ALA A 822 11.40 -16.62 2.90
C ALA A 822 11.57 -17.08 1.44
N GLY A 823 11.26 -16.20 0.48
CA GLY A 823 11.20 -16.51 -0.94
C GLY A 823 10.04 -17.45 -1.31
N GLY A 824 10.12 -18.03 -2.50
CA GLY A 824 9.09 -18.93 -3.04
C GLY A 824 7.88 -18.19 -3.61
N VAL A 825 6.73 -18.88 -3.63
CA VAL A 825 5.42 -18.33 -4.02
C VAL A 825 4.52 -18.23 -2.81
N GLY A 826 4.08 -17.01 -2.45
CA GLY A 826 3.24 -16.74 -1.28
C GLY A 826 2.26 -15.61 -1.53
N ASN A 827 1.23 -15.52 -0.68
CA ASN A 827 0.20 -14.49 -0.80
C ASN A 827 0.23 -13.52 0.38
N PHE A 828 -0.10 -12.27 0.11
CA PHE A 828 -0.10 -11.18 1.07
C PHE A 828 -1.36 -10.32 0.87
N ILE A 829 -1.98 -9.94 1.99
CA ILE A 829 -3.03 -8.93 2.01
C ILE A 829 -2.44 -7.65 2.58
N GLU A 830 -2.87 -6.51 2.04
CA GLU A 830 -2.52 -5.19 2.55
C GLU A 830 -2.64 -5.12 4.08
N GLU A 831 -1.70 -4.45 4.76
CA GLU A 831 -1.65 -4.31 6.23
C GLU A 831 -1.52 -5.63 7.03
N LEU A 832 -1.04 -6.72 6.42
CA LEU A 832 -0.63 -7.93 7.11
C LEU A 832 0.82 -8.28 6.79
N SER A 833 1.76 -7.88 7.65
CA SER A 833 3.19 -8.07 7.39
C SER A 833 3.63 -9.52 7.49
N ALA A 834 4.79 -9.82 6.90
CA ALA A 834 5.45 -11.12 7.05
C ALA A 834 5.77 -11.46 8.52
N TYR A 835 6.06 -10.46 9.37
CA TYR A 835 6.25 -10.68 10.81
C TYR A 835 4.96 -11.16 11.48
N SER A 836 3.81 -10.60 11.12
CA SER A 836 2.50 -11.01 11.63
C SER A 836 2.15 -12.42 11.17
N ILE A 837 2.32 -12.73 9.88
CA ILE A 837 2.05 -14.08 9.34
C ILE A 837 2.88 -15.16 10.06
N VAL A 838 4.15 -14.88 10.40
CA VAL A 838 5.00 -15.84 11.16
C VAL A 838 4.46 -16.09 12.57
N LYS A 839 3.80 -15.11 13.20
CA LYS A 839 3.19 -15.24 14.52
C LYS A 839 1.90 -16.09 14.48
N GLU A 840 1.26 -16.23 13.33
CA GLU A 840 0.01 -16.96 13.13
C GLU A 840 0.18 -18.48 12.98
N LYS A 841 -0.92 -19.22 13.19
CA LYS A 841 -0.96 -20.68 12.98
C LYS A 841 -0.86 -20.97 11.49
N ARG A 842 0.07 -21.85 11.13
CA ARG A 842 0.33 -22.29 9.75
C ARG A 842 0.34 -23.82 9.68
N GLU A 843 -0.26 -24.37 8.64
CA GLU A 843 -0.34 -25.82 8.43
C GLU A 843 -0.28 -26.16 6.93
N ALA A 844 0.06 -27.40 6.60
CA ALA A 844 0.02 -27.90 5.24
C ALA A 844 -0.59 -29.30 5.20
N SER A 845 -1.24 -29.61 4.08
CA SER A 845 -1.83 -30.92 3.80
C SER A 845 -1.85 -31.18 2.29
N PHE A 846 -2.20 -32.40 1.88
CA PHE A 846 -2.50 -32.67 0.47
C PHE A 846 -3.96 -32.35 0.17
N ALA A 847 -4.22 -31.88 -1.05
CA ALA A 847 -5.56 -31.51 -1.49
C ALA A 847 -5.82 -31.93 -2.94
N GLU A 848 -7.10 -32.15 -3.22
CA GLU A 848 -7.62 -32.39 -4.57
C GLU A 848 -8.73 -31.37 -4.84
N LEU A 849 -8.71 -30.75 -6.02
CA LEU A 849 -9.75 -29.82 -6.48
C LEU A 849 -10.18 -30.17 -7.90
N VAL A 850 -11.42 -29.85 -8.23
CA VAL A 850 -11.95 -29.98 -9.59
C VAL A 850 -12.26 -28.58 -10.12
N ASP A 851 -11.78 -28.27 -11.32
CA ASP A 851 -12.07 -26.98 -11.96
C ASP A 851 -13.46 -26.96 -12.63
N ASN A 852 -13.88 -25.78 -13.08
CA ASN A 852 -15.13 -25.54 -13.81
C ASN A 852 -15.24 -26.29 -15.16
N ARG A 853 -14.20 -27.01 -15.59
CA ARG A 853 -14.18 -27.87 -16.79
C ARG A 853 -14.11 -29.36 -16.44
N GLY A 854 -14.15 -29.71 -15.16
CA GLY A 854 -14.16 -31.09 -14.67
C GLY A 854 -12.78 -31.73 -14.56
N ASN A 855 -11.69 -30.98 -14.65
CA ASN A 855 -10.35 -31.55 -14.51
C ASN A 855 -10.00 -31.73 -13.03
N LEU A 856 -9.47 -32.91 -12.68
CA LEU A 856 -8.99 -33.22 -11.34
C LEU A 856 -7.53 -32.77 -11.16
N TRP A 857 -7.31 -31.92 -10.17
CA TRP A 857 -6.03 -31.36 -9.78
C TRP A 857 -5.61 -31.89 -8.41
N GLN A 858 -4.34 -32.25 -8.22
CA GLN A 858 -3.83 -32.80 -6.95
C GLN A 858 -2.54 -32.10 -6.55
N GLY A 859 -2.34 -31.83 -5.25
CA GLY A 859 -1.09 -31.25 -4.79
C GLY A 859 -1.11 -30.82 -3.32
N ILE A 860 -0.45 -29.70 -3.03
CA ILE A 860 -0.23 -29.22 -1.66
C ILE A 860 -1.17 -28.05 -1.35
N LYS A 861 -1.84 -28.12 -0.21
CA LYS A 861 -2.57 -27.01 0.41
C LYS A 861 -1.73 -26.46 1.56
N VAL A 862 -1.37 -25.18 1.51
CA VAL A 862 -0.72 -24.45 2.60
C VAL A 862 -1.69 -23.44 3.17
N SER A 863 -1.91 -23.47 4.48
CA SER A 863 -2.92 -22.63 5.12
C SER A 863 -2.32 -21.80 6.25
N TYR A 864 -2.83 -20.59 6.42
CA TYR A 864 -2.66 -19.82 7.64
C TYR A 864 -4.00 -19.27 8.13
N SER A 865 -4.16 -19.19 9.45
CA SER A 865 -5.36 -18.64 10.09
C SER A 865 -4.95 -17.52 11.03
N VAL A 866 -5.50 -16.34 10.80
CA VAL A 866 -5.18 -15.13 11.56
C VAL A 866 -6.01 -15.12 12.84
N GLN A 867 -5.32 -15.11 13.99
CA GLN A 867 -5.92 -15.10 15.32
C GLN A 867 -5.34 -13.97 16.18
N LYS A 868 -4.03 -13.70 16.05
CA LYS A 868 -3.34 -12.73 16.91
C LYS A 868 -3.47 -11.32 16.36
N GLN A 869 -3.26 -11.13 15.05
CA GLN A 869 -3.42 -9.82 14.41
C GLN A 869 -4.89 -9.39 14.46
N GLU A 870 -5.15 -8.21 15.03
CA GLU A 870 -6.50 -7.79 15.43
C GLU A 870 -7.40 -7.37 14.26
N LYS A 871 -6.82 -6.79 13.20
CA LYS A 871 -7.56 -6.31 12.03
C LYS A 871 -8.17 -7.47 11.24
N TYR A 872 -7.39 -8.52 11.01
CA TYR A 872 -7.75 -9.66 10.19
C TYR A 872 -8.09 -10.92 11.02
N ARG A 873 -8.32 -10.80 12.33
CA ARG A 873 -8.73 -11.93 13.19
C ARG A 873 -9.96 -12.61 12.59
N GLY A 874 -9.87 -13.92 12.33
CA GLY A 874 -10.92 -14.70 11.67
C GLY A 874 -10.68 -14.98 10.18
N LEU A 875 -9.74 -14.28 9.54
CA LEU A 875 -9.30 -14.59 8.18
C LEU A 875 -8.56 -15.92 8.13
N THR A 876 -8.96 -16.80 7.21
CA THR A 876 -8.20 -18.00 6.87
C THR A 876 -7.92 -18.04 5.38
N CYS A 877 -6.67 -18.28 5.03
CA CYS A 877 -6.23 -18.34 3.64
C CYS A 877 -5.71 -19.74 3.34
N HIS A 878 -6.25 -20.36 2.30
CA HIS A 878 -5.89 -21.68 1.83
C HIS A 878 -5.25 -21.57 0.45
N GLN A 879 -3.94 -21.69 0.39
CA GLN A 879 -3.14 -21.64 -0.83
C GLN A 879 -3.02 -23.04 -1.41
N TYR A 880 -3.53 -23.25 -2.62
CA TYR A 880 -3.46 -24.52 -3.32
C TYR A 880 -2.36 -24.44 -4.38
N PHE A 881 -1.47 -25.44 -4.40
CA PHE A 881 -0.42 -25.64 -5.40
C PHE A 881 -0.64 -27.02 -6.02
N LEU A 882 -1.21 -27.04 -7.22
CA LEU A 882 -1.82 -28.23 -7.79
C LEU A 882 -1.19 -28.61 -9.13
N LEU A 883 -1.07 -29.91 -9.35
CA LEU A 883 -0.50 -30.53 -10.53
C LEU A 883 -1.51 -31.50 -11.15
N MET A 884 -1.34 -31.75 -12.45
CA MET A 884 -1.96 -32.87 -13.16
C MET A 884 -0.89 -33.87 -13.61
N PRO A 885 -1.18 -35.18 -13.69
CA PRO A 885 -0.20 -36.18 -14.09
C PRO A 885 0.42 -35.88 -15.47
N GLY A 886 1.75 -35.80 -15.56
CA GLY A 886 2.47 -35.63 -16.84
C GLY A 886 2.25 -34.29 -17.56
N VAL A 887 1.61 -33.31 -16.92
CA VAL A 887 1.33 -31.99 -17.50
C VAL A 887 2.37 -30.97 -17.02
N PRO A 888 2.94 -30.10 -17.89
CA PRO A 888 3.97 -29.14 -17.52
C PRO A 888 3.37 -27.84 -16.95
N VAL A 889 2.28 -27.94 -16.18
CA VAL A 889 1.55 -26.81 -15.60
C VAL A 889 1.41 -27.01 -14.10
N LEU A 890 1.87 -26.03 -13.32
CA LEU A 890 1.49 -25.84 -11.93
C LEU A 890 0.37 -24.80 -11.86
N CYS A 891 -0.73 -25.15 -11.20
CA CYS A 891 -1.84 -24.25 -10.91
C CYS A 891 -1.75 -23.76 -9.46
N HIS A 892 -1.78 -22.45 -9.27
CA HIS A 892 -1.89 -21.80 -7.96
C HIS A 892 -3.21 -21.03 -7.86
N THR A 893 -4.00 -21.30 -6.82
CA THR A 893 -5.21 -20.53 -6.50
C THR A 893 -5.34 -20.43 -4.98
N VAL A 894 -6.04 -19.42 -4.49
CA VAL A 894 -6.27 -19.21 -3.07
C VAL A 894 -7.76 -19.20 -2.78
N GLN A 895 -8.18 -20.00 -1.80
CA GLN A 895 -9.49 -19.85 -1.17
C GLN A 895 -9.34 -18.95 0.06
N ILE A 896 -10.03 -17.82 0.02
CA ILE A 896 -10.11 -16.85 1.10
C ILE A 896 -11.40 -17.13 1.86
N VAL A 897 -11.27 -17.52 3.13
CA VAL A 897 -12.37 -17.72 4.05
C VAL A 897 -12.42 -16.52 4.98
N GLN A 898 -13.43 -15.67 4.77
CA GLN A 898 -13.55 -14.39 5.43
C GLN A 898 -14.53 -14.53 6.61
N HIS A 899 -14.02 -14.38 7.83
CA HIS A 899 -14.83 -14.26 9.05
C HIS A 899 -14.31 -13.13 9.97
N THR A 900 -13.94 -12.00 9.39
CA THR A 900 -13.36 -10.88 10.16
C THR A 900 -14.41 -9.97 10.78
N GLY A 901 -15.70 -10.19 10.48
CA GLY A 901 -16.80 -9.36 10.96
C GLY A 901 -16.88 -7.99 10.28
N THR A 902 -16.16 -7.79 9.16
CA THR A 902 -16.08 -6.53 8.40
C THR A 902 -16.27 -6.79 6.91
N TYR A 903 -16.74 -5.82 6.14
CA TYR A 903 -16.72 -5.91 4.68
C TYR A 903 -15.33 -5.51 4.12
N PHE A 904 -14.76 -6.28 3.20
CA PHE A 904 -13.56 -5.87 2.46
C PHE A 904 -13.98 -5.01 1.28
N ALA A 905 -13.60 -3.73 1.28
CA ALA A 905 -13.82 -2.78 0.20
C ALA A 905 -12.49 -2.47 -0.51
N GLY A 906 -12.30 -2.98 -1.73
CA GLY A 906 -11.10 -2.71 -2.54
C GLY A 906 -9.77 -3.11 -1.89
N LYS A 907 -9.74 -4.19 -1.08
CA LYS A 907 -8.51 -4.55 -0.36
C LYS A 907 -7.47 -5.17 -1.27
N SER A 908 -6.26 -4.60 -1.31
CA SER A 908 -5.19 -5.12 -2.16
C SER A 908 -4.69 -6.49 -1.67
N TRP A 909 -4.57 -7.41 -2.62
CA TRP A 909 -4.13 -8.78 -2.45
C TRP A 909 -3.06 -9.11 -3.50
N SER A 910 -1.87 -9.52 -3.05
CA SER A 910 -0.77 -9.88 -3.93
C SER A 910 -0.38 -11.36 -3.81
N THR A 911 0.00 -11.97 -4.92
CA THR A 911 0.78 -13.21 -4.97
C THR A 911 2.20 -12.87 -5.41
N ASP A 912 3.18 -12.96 -4.50
CA ASP A 912 4.59 -12.70 -4.81
C ASP A 912 5.30 -14.00 -5.19
N ILE A 913 6.11 -13.93 -6.24
CA ILE A 913 6.82 -15.05 -6.88
C ILE A 913 8.32 -14.69 -6.96
N PHE A 914 9.10 -15.22 -6.02
CA PHE A 914 10.55 -14.98 -6.00
C PHE A 914 11.30 -15.94 -6.92
N LEU A 915 11.82 -15.43 -8.02
CA LEU A 915 12.48 -16.21 -9.07
C LEU A 915 13.98 -16.37 -8.83
N GLN A 916 14.53 -17.52 -9.21
CA GLN A 916 15.95 -17.80 -9.15
C GLN A 916 16.72 -17.03 -10.24
N ALA A 917 17.41 -15.96 -9.83
CA ALA A 917 18.22 -15.11 -10.71
C ALA A 917 19.58 -15.73 -11.09
N GLU A 918 20.12 -16.62 -10.26
CA GLU A 918 21.47 -17.17 -10.42
C GLU A 918 21.44 -18.64 -10.85
N SER A 919 21.82 -18.91 -12.10
CA SER A 919 22.33 -20.23 -12.49
C SER A 919 23.52 -20.07 -13.43
N ASN A 920 24.73 -20.29 -12.88
CA ASN A 920 25.99 -20.45 -13.62
C ASN A 920 26.52 -19.25 -14.44
N GLY A 921 26.14 -18.01 -14.11
CA GLY A 921 26.62 -16.81 -14.80
C GLY A 921 25.86 -16.48 -16.10
N ASP A 922 24.79 -17.22 -16.40
CA ASP A 922 23.92 -16.94 -17.55
C ASP A 922 22.80 -15.97 -17.19
N GLU A 923 22.55 -15.04 -18.11
CA GLU A 923 21.58 -13.95 -17.97
C GLU A 923 20.13 -14.48 -17.98
N VAL A 924 19.36 -14.22 -16.91
CA VAL A 924 17.91 -14.46 -16.87
C VAL A 924 17.18 -13.29 -17.52
N ARG A 925 16.20 -13.58 -18.36
CA ARG A 925 15.42 -12.60 -19.13
C ARG A 925 13.93 -12.75 -18.90
N LEU A 926 13.25 -11.61 -18.78
CA LEU A 926 11.81 -11.49 -18.89
C LEU A 926 11.45 -11.09 -20.33
N LYS A 927 10.60 -11.87 -20.99
CA LYS A 927 9.95 -11.49 -22.23
C LYS A 927 8.47 -11.23 -21.97
N THR A 928 7.96 -10.17 -22.57
CA THR A 928 6.55 -9.78 -22.53
C THR A 928 6.20 -9.03 -23.81
N VAL A 929 4.94 -8.62 -23.96
CA VAL A 929 4.44 -7.87 -25.12
C VAL A 929 3.88 -6.54 -24.62
N GLY A 930 4.31 -5.45 -25.24
CA GLY A 930 3.75 -4.12 -24.97
C GLY A 930 2.36 -3.98 -25.58
N VAL A 931 1.60 -2.97 -25.15
CA VAL A 931 0.20 -2.74 -25.60
C VAL A 931 0.08 -2.53 -27.12
N SER A 932 1.14 -2.06 -27.81
CA SER A 932 1.17 -1.95 -29.28
C SER A 932 1.57 -3.25 -30.00
N GLY A 933 1.73 -4.36 -29.27
CA GLY A 933 2.07 -5.68 -29.80
C GLY A 933 3.56 -5.91 -30.03
N GLU A 934 4.43 -4.99 -29.61
CA GLU A 934 5.88 -5.13 -29.69
C GLU A 934 6.42 -6.11 -28.64
N GLU A 935 7.40 -6.94 -29.03
CA GLU A 935 8.09 -7.83 -28.10
C GLU A 935 9.08 -7.03 -27.25
N LEU A 936 8.93 -7.10 -25.93
CA LEU A 936 9.77 -6.45 -24.94
C LEU A 936 10.62 -7.49 -24.22
N ASN A 937 11.89 -7.18 -23.99
CA ASN A 937 12.85 -8.12 -23.40
C ASN A 937 13.74 -7.41 -22.37
N TYR A 938 13.65 -7.85 -21.12
CA TYR A 938 14.32 -7.26 -19.98
C TYR A 938 15.30 -8.23 -19.34
N LYS A 939 16.46 -7.71 -18.91
CA LYS A 939 17.47 -8.48 -18.18
C LYS A 939 17.19 -8.41 -16.69
N LEU A 940 17.03 -9.55 -16.05
CA LEU A 940 16.75 -9.65 -14.61
C LEU A 940 18.06 -9.89 -13.84
N GLY A 941 18.11 -9.43 -12.59
CA GLY A 941 19.22 -9.71 -11.68
C GLY A 941 20.48 -8.87 -11.89
N GLN A 942 20.45 -7.83 -12.74
CA GLN A 942 21.63 -7.03 -13.10
C GLN A 942 21.66 -5.63 -12.45
N GLY A 943 20.49 -5.07 -12.14
CA GLY A 943 20.30 -3.73 -11.61
C GLY A 943 18.82 -3.42 -11.44
N GLY A 944 18.49 -2.17 -11.10
CA GLY A 944 17.14 -1.74 -10.78
C GLY A 944 16.24 -1.78 -11.97
N LEU A 945 15.15 -2.52 -11.85
CA LEU A 945 14.16 -2.69 -12.90
C LEU A 945 12.78 -2.92 -12.28
N SER A 946 11.81 -2.15 -12.74
CA SER A 946 10.39 -2.36 -12.50
C SER A 946 9.69 -2.54 -13.85
N VAL A 947 8.86 -3.57 -14.01
CA VAL A 947 8.15 -3.89 -15.26
C VAL A 947 6.67 -4.08 -14.99
N ASN A 948 5.83 -3.31 -15.67
CA ASN A 948 4.37 -3.30 -15.56
C ASN A 948 3.75 -3.32 -16.97
N GLU A 949 3.87 -4.44 -17.70
CA GLU A 949 3.37 -4.58 -19.07
C GLU A 949 2.08 -5.42 -19.13
N VAL A 950 1.25 -5.16 -20.15
CA VAL A 950 -0.10 -5.73 -20.28
C VAL A 950 -0.09 -7.10 -20.97
N SER A 951 0.80 -7.99 -20.56
CA SER A 951 0.85 -9.34 -21.12
C SER A 951 1.43 -10.37 -20.15
N ASP A 952 1.43 -11.64 -20.58
CA ASP A 952 2.03 -12.71 -19.81
C ASP A 952 3.53 -12.50 -19.67
N TYR A 953 4.07 -12.94 -18.53
CA TYR A 953 5.51 -12.88 -18.27
C TYR A 953 6.18 -14.21 -18.59
N VAL A 954 7.15 -14.18 -19.49
CA VAL A 954 7.91 -15.36 -19.90
C VAL A 954 9.36 -15.23 -19.43
N ILE A 955 9.73 -16.05 -18.46
CA ILE A 955 11.07 -16.08 -17.88
C ILE A 955 11.91 -17.13 -18.61
N SER A 956 13.07 -16.71 -19.13
CA SER A 956 13.97 -17.57 -19.89
C SER A 956 15.44 -17.34 -19.51
N SER A 957 16.29 -18.33 -19.74
CA SER A 957 17.74 -18.21 -19.58
C SER A 957 18.44 -19.11 -20.60
N PRO A 958 19.58 -18.70 -21.20
CA PRO A 958 20.32 -19.52 -22.16
C PRO A 958 20.76 -20.89 -21.63
N SER A 959 20.93 -21.04 -20.31
CA SER A 959 21.26 -22.33 -19.67
C SER A 959 20.08 -23.27 -19.49
N ARG A 960 18.86 -22.80 -19.76
CA ARG A 960 17.63 -23.54 -19.53
C ARG A 960 16.99 -23.86 -20.86
N LYS A 961 16.67 -25.14 -21.06
CA LYS A 961 15.93 -25.59 -22.24
C LYS A 961 14.47 -25.10 -22.20
N GLU A 962 13.89 -25.07 -21.01
CA GLU A 962 12.52 -24.60 -20.78
C GLU A 962 12.48 -23.12 -20.43
N GLN A 963 11.36 -22.50 -20.77
CA GLN A 963 10.94 -21.17 -20.38
C GLN A 963 9.75 -21.32 -19.42
N LEU A 964 9.66 -20.44 -18.44
CA LEU A 964 8.55 -20.38 -17.50
C LEU A 964 7.60 -19.26 -17.92
N HIS A 965 6.37 -19.63 -18.27
CA HIS A 965 5.26 -18.72 -18.50
C HIS A 965 4.48 -18.52 -17.20
N ILE A 966 4.31 -17.27 -16.76
CA ILE A 966 3.41 -16.87 -15.68
C ILE A 966 2.14 -16.32 -16.34
N VAL A 967 1.04 -17.03 -16.17
CA VAL A 967 -0.22 -16.78 -16.88
C VAL A 967 -1.35 -16.64 -15.87
N THR A 968 -2.12 -15.56 -15.95
CA THR A 968 -3.28 -15.31 -15.09
C THR A 968 -4.39 -14.63 -15.90
N ASP A 969 -5.58 -14.52 -15.29
CA ASP A 969 -6.64 -13.65 -15.80
C ASP A 969 -6.24 -12.17 -15.65
N GLN A 970 -5.85 -11.57 -16.77
CA GLN A 970 -5.43 -10.16 -16.88
C GLN A 970 -6.62 -9.19 -16.72
N SER A 971 -7.87 -9.65 -16.82
CA SER A 971 -9.03 -8.80 -16.54
C SER A 971 -9.31 -8.62 -15.04
N ALA A 972 -8.65 -9.42 -14.20
CA ALA A 972 -8.89 -9.49 -12.76
C ALA A 972 -7.60 -9.38 -11.92
N ALA A 973 -6.47 -9.07 -12.55
CA ALA A 973 -5.19 -8.89 -11.88
C ALA A 973 -4.22 -8.05 -12.72
N GLU A 974 -3.38 -7.30 -12.03
CA GLU A 974 -2.20 -6.66 -12.59
C GLU A 974 -0.97 -7.54 -12.35
N LEU A 975 -0.04 -7.51 -13.31
CA LEU A 975 1.24 -8.22 -13.26
C LEU A 975 2.36 -7.21 -13.18
N ASP A 976 3.20 -7.31 -12.16
CA ASP A 976 4.41 -6.49 -12.02
C ASP A 976 5.65 -7.36 -11.77
N VAL A 977 6.82 -6.86 -12.17
CA VAL A 977 8.11 -7.47 -11.85
C VAL A 977 9.04 -6.41 -11.29
N TYR A 978 9.55 -6.68 -10.10
CA TYR A 978 10.67 -5.95 -9.51
C TYR A 978 11.96 -6.79 -9.57
N SER A 979 13.05 -6.18 -10.00
CA SER A 979 14.37 -6.80 -10.01
C SER A 979 15.48 -5.83 -9.60
N ASN A 980 16.45 -6.37 -8.84
CA ASN A 980 17.76 -5.76 -8.60
C ASN A 980 18.84 -6.85 -8.58
N LYS A 981 20.08 -6.52 -8.19
CA LYS A 981 21.18 -7.50 -8.10
C LYS A 981 20.95 -8.63 -7.08
N GLU A 982 20.08 -8.45 -6.10
CA GLU A 982 19.84 -9.42 -5.03
C GLU A 982 18.60 -10.30 -5.27
N VAL A 983 17.55 -9.75 -5.88
CA VAL A 983 16.25 -10.41 -6.00
C VAL A 983 15.57 -10.16 -7.34
N VAL A 984 14.73 -11.13 -7.73
CA VAL A 984 13.75 -11.01 -8.80
C VAL A 984 12.41 -11.46 -8.22
N CYS A 985 11.42 -10.57 -8.22
CA CYS A 985 10.07 -10.84 -7.72
C CYS A 985 9.07 -10.48 -8.82
N ALA A 986 8.26 -11.45 -9.25
CA ALA A 986 7.06 -11.17 -10.02
C ALA A 986 5.87 -11.16 -9.06
N SER A 987 4.96 -10.22 -9.20
CA SER A 987 3.78 -10.11 -8.36
C SER A 987 2.51 -10.06 -9.20
N VAL A 988 1.46 -10.69 -8.67
CA VAL A 988 0.10 -10.68 -9.23
C VAL A 988 -0.79 -9.97 -8.23
N VAL A 989 -1.23 -8.75 -8.54
CA VAL A 989 -1.97 -7.87 -7.62
C VAL A 989 -3.45 -7.82 -8.02
N ARG A 990 -4.34 -7.86 -7.02
CA ARG A 990 -5.79 -7.88 -7.17
C ARG A 990 -6.45 -7.03 -6.10
N GLU A 991 -7.66 -6.55 -6.38
CA GLU A 991 -8.53 -5.95 -5.37
C GLU A 991 -9.60 -6.93 -4.89
N LEU A 992 -9.83 -6.96 -3.57
CA LEU A 992 -10.83 -7.79 -2.92
C LEU A 992 -12.04 -6.98 -2.46
N ASN A 993 -13.20 -7.36 -2.96
CA ASN A 993 -14.51 -6.89 -2.54
C ASN A 993 -15.30 -8.08 -1.96
N LEU A 994 -15.21 -8.30 -0.65
CA LEU A 994 -15.69 -9.53 0.00
C LEU A 994 -16.55 -9.24 1.24
N PRO A 995 -17.81 -9.73 1.28
CA PRO A 995 -18.62 -9.74 2.49
C PRO A 995 -18.06 -10.60 3.62
N ASP A 996 -18.43 -10.29 4.85
CA ASP A 996 -18.21 -11.19 5.99
C ASP A 996 -18.94 -12.53 5.80
N ASN A 997 -18.36 -13.60 6.31
CA ASN A 997 -18.82 -14.98 6.14
C ASN A 997 -18.88 -15.45 4.68
N SER A 998 -18.11 -14.81 3.79
CA SER A 998 -17.97 -15.26 2.42
C SER A 998 -16.74 -16.14 2.24
N VAL A 999 -16.81 -17.00 1.23
CA VAL A 999 -15.69 -17.79 0.75
C VAL A 999 -15.52 -17.49 -0.73
N MET A 1000 -14.30 -17.18 -1.15
CA MET A 1000 -13.99 -16.83 -2.53
C MET A 1000 -12.69 -17.51 -2.96
N PHE A 1001 -12.67 -18.02 -4.19
CA PHE A 1001 -11.47 -18.49 -4.86
C PHE A 1001 -10.91 -17.40 -5.78
N THR A 1002 -9.63 -17.07 -5.62
CA THR A 1002 -8.96 -16.18 -6.55
C THR A 1002 -8.84 -16.85 -7.92
N PRO A 1003 -8.93 -16.10 -9.04
CA PRO A 1003 -8.58 -16.64 -10.34
C PRO A 1003 -7.17 -17.27 -10.30
N PRO A 1004 -6.95 -18.42 -10.95
CA PRO A 1004 -5.68 -19.11 -10.81
C PRO A 1004 -4.52 -18.39 -11.50
N VAL A 1005 -3.33 -18.54 -10.92
CA VAL A 1005 -2.04 -18.22 -11.54
C VAL A 1005 -1.41 -19.53 -12.00
N PHE A 1006 -1.09 -19.63 -13.28
CA PHE A 1006 -0.48 -20.81 -13.89
C PHE A 1006 1.00 -20.58 -14.16
N PHE A 1007 1.81 -21.56 -13.77
CA PHE A 1007 3.22 -21.66 -14.08
C PHE A 1007 3.40 -22.76 -15.13
N LEU A 1008 3.58 -22.36 -16.38
CA LEU A 1008 3.63 -23.24 -17.53
C LEU A 1008 5.08 -23.35 -18.05
N PHE A 1009 5.58 -24.58 -18.14
CA PHE A 1009 6.93 -24.87 -18.63
C PHE A 1009 6.87 -25.34 -20.09
N ALA A 1010 7.62 -24.67 -20.96
CA ALA A 1010 7.63 -24.94 -22.40
C ALA A 1010 9.02 -24.71 -22.99
N ASP A 1011 9.44 -25.47 -24.00
CA ASP A 1011 10.75 -25.28 -24.65
C ASP A 1011 10.74 -24.14 -25.69
N LYS A 1012 9.55 -23.64 -26.03
CA LYS A 1012 9.30 -22.51 -26.92
C LYS A 1012 8.26 -21.58 -26.30
N MET A 1013 8.31 -20.31 -26.68
CA MET A 1013 7.31 -19.32 -26.30
C MET A 1013 5.93 -19.73 -26.85
N ILE A 1014 4.97 -19.92 -25.96
CA ILE A 1014 3.56 -20.14 -26.29
C ILE A 1014 2.88 -18.79 -26.54
N PRO A 1015 2.21 -18.58 -27.70
CA PRO A 1015 1.48 -17.35 -27.98
C PRO A 1015 0.38 -17.06 -26.95
N ALA A 1016 0.28 -15.81 -26.49
CA ALA A 1016 -0.66 -15.41 -25.43
C ALA A 1016 -2.13 -15.65 -25.80
N ASP A 1017 -2.51 -15.44 -27.06
CA ASP A 1017 -3.85 -15.67 -27.61
C ASP A 1017 -4.28 -17.15 -27.52
N SER A 1018 -3.31 -18.08 -27.58
CA SER A 1018 -3.55 -19.51 -27.47
C SER A 1018 -3.90 -19.99 -26.05
N LEU A 1019 -3.64 -19.17 -25.02
CA LEU A 1019 -3.82 -19.53 -23.60
C LEU A 1019 -5.17 -19.10 -23.01
N THR A 1020 -6.10 -18.60 -23.83
CA THR A 1020 -7.42 -18.10 -23.42
C THR A 1020 -8.21 -19.11 -22.58
N GLU A 1021 -8.22 -20.38 -22.97
CA GLU A 1021 -8.96 -21.42 -22.22
C GLU A 1021 -8.31 -21.79 -20.89
N LEU A 1022 -6.97 -21.67 -20.78
CA LEU A 1022 -6.27 -21.83 -19.51
C LEU A 1022 -6.65 -20.70 -18.54
N ARG A 1023 -6.71 -19.45 -19.03
CA ARG A 1023 -7.14 -18.29 -18.24
C ARG A 1023 -8.59 -18.35 -17.79
N ALA A 1024 -9.45 -19.12 -18.48
CA ALA A 1024 -10.87 -19.26 -18.15
C ALA A 1024 -11.16 -20.28 -17.04
N LEU A 1025 -10.15 -21.01 -16.56
CA LEU A 1025 -10.33 -22.01 -15.51
C LEU A 1025 -10.61 -21.36 -14.15
N ARG A 1026 -11.60 -21.87 -13.44
CA ARG A 1026 -12.01 -21.41 -12.11
C ARG A 1026 -12.27 -22.61 -11.20
N PHE A 1027 -12.11 -22.40 -9.90
CA PHE A 1027 -12.50 -23.37 -8.87
C PHE A 1027 -13.70 -22.83 -8.11
N ASP A 1028 -14.63 -23.71 -7.74
CA ASP A 1028 -15.79 -23.37 -6.93
C ASP A 1028 -15.94 -24.32 -5.73
N ASP A 1029 -16.69 -23.89 -4.72
CA ASP A 1029 -17.02 -24.72 -3.55
C ASP A 1029 -18.10 -25.77 -3.85
N LYS A 1030 -18.74 -25.73 -5.03
CA LYS A 1030 -19.83 -26.65 -5.40
C LYS A 1030 -19.33 -28.03 -5.84
N GLY A 1031 -18.02 -28.22 -5.98
CA GLY A 1031 -17.39 -29.49 -6.30
C GLY A 1031 -17.33 -30.54 -5.18
N ARG A 1032 -17.72 -30.24 -3.94
CA ARG A 1032 -17.99 -31.26 -2.90
C ARG A 1032 -19.41 -31.80 -3.08
N THR A 1033 -19.63 -32.60 -4.11
CA THR A 1033 -20.84 -33.40 -4.20
C THR A 1033 -20.93 -34.35 -3.01
N ASP A 1034 -22.04 -34.22 -2.30
CA ASP A 1034 -22.65 -35.21 -1.42
C ASP A 1034 -22.45 -36.64 -1.93
N ASN A 1035 -21.85 -37.47 -1.08
CA ASN A 1035 -22.06 -38.91 -1.05
C ASN A 1035 -21.61 -39.42 0.33
N GLU A 1036 -22.56 -39.47 1.26
CA GLU A 1036 -22.94 -40.69 1.98
C GLU A 1036 -24.17 -40.39 2.87
N ASP A 1037 -25.32 -40.88 2.38
CA ASP A 1037 -26.56 -41.24 3.09
C ASP A 1037 -27.30 -40.22 4.01
N HIS A 1038 -28.50 -39.85 3.52
CA HIS A 1038 -29.71 -39.40 4.22
C HIS A 1038 -29.84 -37.96 4.72
#